data_AF-A0A1V3JVY0-F1
#
_entry.id   AF-A0A1V3JVY0-F1
#
_cell.length_a   1.000
_cell.length_b   1.000
_cell.length_c   1.000
_cell.angle_alpha   90.00
_cell.angle_beta   90.00
_cell.angle_gamma   90.00
#
_symmetry.space_group_name_H-M   'P 1'
#
loop_
_entity.id
_entity.type
_entity.pdbx_description
1 polymer ?
#
loop_
_entity_poly.entity_id
_entity_poly.type
_entity_poly.pdbx_seq_one_letter_code
_entity_poly.pdbx_strand_id
1 'polypeptide(L)'
;MSTTLKVLNAKTVIAEHKIKQGETLTLLAKGEANYQLIDDKTGVGPENIITKREGNDLKIFLKDGDMKEDIVIKDYYDEETGKETSNLLIGQADNGKIYAYIPESGVKADAVSLLADQVTAPQILGGDELASAFWTFNPWWLAALVPLAAGIAIAASNSGSGSSNNNGSNNEEPNNTDPAADAKAAVDAAEKAAKELADLVKAKEADGSITPEEKAELDAKKAEADKLKDDAKAAVDALPADNADKAGLDAKVDAIDNQVPDVTAEPYPLPDQTDTSTWEDDGEDSDNPTDKDSADDNEVDDTPQLDPNVIITGRPIPSANPSKFVVNKIKEKNPNSLDQINDKAQINGNEAANLVVVGRGTDSTNISGRQSITAGSIKTNGGDDTVVITNNVIRSTIDTGADNDKLDIRGNSRTSTLSMGTGDDVLTIRGKLAGLNNQVNLGDGDDTMIVAGGAVFNNAAASDHQTKTNWNKIDLGAGNDKLSMGEKGAGNIQYTDIQAGTGDDVITLSPNRGKGDLFWVNVDLGDGNDELIVKASDLRMTYINGGEGNDTIDLSQAQFTTTYHTHVGDTRIDGGNGNDKIILGDVGYTTDTHYYKITGGAGDDVVEFTQDYSIHEYNNRGAEINTNRNQVDIQGGEGFDTISIIGSGTTVDMSSGTSGSNRPEGLRDFEAVDMTASGAQTVKVKLADVLANSGTLYIAGDSSDTIDLGSDGNSSLGGFSKTTETTTRTALDGSEHTYTAYTNGAAKVYIDDSVTNII
;
A
#
# COMPACT_ATOMS: atom_id res chain seq x y z
N MET A 1 22.81 39.33 -22.89
CA MET A 1 21.74 38.55 -23.57
C MET A 1 20.46 38.69 -22.72
N SER A 2 19.28 38.28 -23.19
CA SER A 2 18.09 38.24 -22.32
C SER A 2 17.74 36.77 -22.06
N THR A 3 17.73 36.39 -20.79
CA THR A 3 17.60 35.01 -20.35
C THR A 3 16.50 34.95 -19.30
N THR A 4 15.65 33.94 -19.40
CA THR A 4 14.63 33.63 -18.40
C THR A 4 15.13 32.48 -17.52
N LEU A 5 15.05 32.66 -16.20
CA LEU A 5 15.20 31.59 -15.22
C LEU A 5 13.81 31.13 -14.77
N LYS A 6 13.49 29.85 -14.98
CA LYS A 6 12.32 29.20 -14.39
C LYS A 6 12.73 28.36 -13.20
N VAL A 7 11.93 28.39 -12.14
CA VAL A 7 12.04 27.51 -10.98
C VAL A 7 10.90 26.50 -11.06
N LEU A 8 11.23 25.23 -11.07
CA LEU A 8 10.31 24.12 -11.30
C LEU A 8 10.32 23.20 -10.09
N ASN A 9 9.14 22.79 -9.61
CA ASN A 9 9.03 21.68 -8.66
C ASN A 9 8.61 20.40 -9.41
N ALA A 10 8.28 19.33 -8.68
CA ALA A 10 7.90 18.04 -9.26
C ALA A 10 6.68 18.05 -10.23
N LYS A 11 5.92 19.15 -10.32
CA LYS A 11 4.64 19.18 -11.06
C LYS A 11 4.45 20.41 -11.93
N THR A 12 5.09 21.55 -11.60
CA THR A 12 4.79 22.83 -12.25
C THR A 12 5.93 23.85 -12.14
N VAL A 13 5.83 24.91 -12.96
CA VAL A 13 6.69 26.09 -12.85
C VAL A 13 6.16 26.94 -11.70
N ILE A 14 6.96 27.07 -10.65
CA ILE A 14 6.58 27.78 -9.42
C ILE A 14 7.12 29.22 -9.38
N ALA A 15 8.08 29.57 -10.25
CA ALA A 15 8.50 30.95 -10.47
C ALA A 15 9.14 31.13 -11.85
N GLU A 16 9.04 32.33 -12.41
CA GLU A 16 9.69 32.72 -13.66
C GLU A 16 10.26 34.13 -13.51
N HIS A 17 11.54 34.30 -13.85
CA HIS A 17 12.28 35.55 -13.71
C HIS A 17 12.99 35.89 -15.02
N LYS A 18 12.68 37.05 -15.60
CA LYS A 18 13.38 37.58 -16.77
C LYS A 18 14.59 38.39 -16.35
N ILE A 19 15.75 38.07 -16.92
CA ILE A 19 17.03 38.69 -16.64
C ILE A 19 17.39 39.57 -17.84
N LYS A 20 17.57 40.87 -17.60
CA LYS A 20 18.06 41.79 -18.61
C LYS A 20 19.58 41.87 -18.54
N GLN A 21 20.20 42.07 -19.70
CA GLN A 21 21.64 42.26 -19.82
C GLN A 21 22.17 43.34 -18.83
N GLY A 22 23.13 42.96 -17.99
CA GLY A 22 23.75 43.79 -16.95
C GLY A 22 23.04 43.81 -15.59
N GLU A 23 21.84 43.25 -15.47
CA GLU A 23 21.12 43.07 -14.20
C GLU A 23 21.49 41.73 -13.56
N THR A 24 21.69 41.72 -12.23
CA THR A 24 21.90 40.49 -11.47
C THR A 24 20.58 40.09 -10.82
N LEU A 25 20.11 38.88 -11.10
CA LEU A 25 18.99 38.26 -10.40
C LEU A 25 19.50 37.61 -9.11
N THR A 26 18.81 37.83 -7.99
CA THR A 26 19.10 37.16 -6.73
C THR A 26 17.83 36.56 -6.16
N LEU A 27 17.85 35.26 -5.85
CA LEU A 27 16.75 34.54 -5.21
C LEU A 27 17.28 33.56 -4.16
N LEU A 28 16.41 33.14 -3.25
CA LEU A 28 16.70 32.05 -2.32
C LEU A 28 16.47 30.70 -3.00
N ALA A 29 17.31 29.72 -2.68
CA ALA A 29 17.10 28.34 -3.07
C ALA A 29 15.76 27.83 -2.51
N LYS A 30 15.12 26.91 -3.25
CA LYS A 30 13.95 26.17 -2.81
C LYS A 30 14.32 24.71 -2.78
N GLY A 31 13.88 23.98 -1.75
CA GLY A 31 14.05 22.53 -1.70
C GLY A 31 13.27 21.86 -2.83
N GLU A 32 13.80 20.74 -3.33
CA GLU A 32 13.16 19.91 -4.37
C GLU A 32 12.81 20.70 -5.64
N ALA A 33 13.72 21.58 -6.08
CA ALA A 33 13.49 22.46 -7.22
C ALA A 33 14.60 22.38 -8.27
N ASN A 34 14.20 22.33 -9.54
CA ASN A 34 15.11 22.52 -10.67
C ASN A 34 15.09 23.97 -11.14
N TYR A 35 16.22 24.42 -11.66
CA TYR A 35 16.46 25.77 -12.16
C TYR A 35 16.73 25.70 -13.67
N GLN A 36 15.76 26.09 -14.48
CA GLN A 36 15.88 26.04 -15.94
C GLN A 36 16.27 27.39 -16.52
N LEU A 37 17.37 27.42 -17.28
CA LEU A 37 17.79 28.56 -18.07
C LEU A 37 17.21 28.48 -19.48
N ILE A 38 16.70 29.61 -19.97
CA ILE A 38 16.14 29.76 -21.32
C ILE A 38 16.66 31.07 -21.91
N ASP A 39 17.38 31.03 -23.03
CA ASP A 39 17.68 32.20 -23.82
C ASP A 39 16.42 32.66 -24.57
N ASP A 40 15.99 33.90 -24.32
CA ASP A 40 14.70 34.40 -24.80
C ASP A 40 14.65 34.56 -26.33
N LYS A 41 15.81 34.59 -27.02
CA LYS A 41 15.85 34.72 -28.48
C LYS A 41 15.70 33.39 -29.18
N THR A 42 16.31 32.36 -28.61
CA THR A 42 16.39 31.03 -29.23
C THR A 42 15.36 30.06 -28.67
N GLY A 43 14.86 30.29 -27.45
CA GLY A 43 13.94 29.41 -26.74
C GLY A 43 14.61 28.16 -26.14
N VAL A 44 15.95 28.04 -26.26
CA VAL A 44 16.77 26.96 -25.71
C VAL A 44 17.66 27.50 -24.58
N GLY A 45 18.19 26.64 -23.74
CA GLY A 45 19.14 27.01 -22.70
C GLY A 45 20.48 27.47 -23.30
N PRO A 46 21.17 28.43 -22.66
CA PRO A 46 22.53 28.80 -23.05
C PRO A 46 23.44 27.57 -23.10
N GLU A 47 24.15 27.36 -24.22
CA GLU A 47 24.99 26.16 -24.40
C GLU A 47 26.14 26.09 -23.39
N ASN A 48 26.73 27.24 -23.05
CA ASN A 48 27.87 27.32 -22.15
C ASN A 48 27.66 28.40 -21.09
N ILE A 49 27.93 28.06 -19.84
CA ILE A 49 27.86 28.97 -18.69
C ILE A 49 29.11 28.79 -17.83
N ILE A 50 29.35 29.72 -16.91
CA ILE A 50 30.34 29.55 -15.84
C ILE A 50 29.60 29.57 -14.51
N THR A 51 29.97 28.69 -13.60
CA THR A 51 29.40 28.60 -12.26
C THR A 51 30.49 28.79 -11.22
N LYS A 52 30.16 29.43 -10.10
CA LYS A 52 31.05 29.58 -8.94
C LYS A 52 30.26 29.36 -7.66
N ARG A 53 30.80 28.58 -6.73
CA ARG A 53 30.31 28.55 -5.34
C ARG A 53 31.00 29.63 -4.51
N GLU A 54 30.24 30.35 -3.70
CA GLU A 54 30.76 31.29 -2.71
C GLU A 54 29.95 31.13 -1.40
N GLY A 55 30.55 30.45 -0.42
CA GLY A 55 29.81 30.00 0.77
C GLY A 55 28.74 28.98 0.40
N ASN A 56 27.48 29.25 0.78
CA ASN A 56 26.33 28.43 0.41
C ASN A 56 25.65 28.90 -0.88
N ASP A 57 26.15 29.95 -1.53
CA ASP A 57 25.51 30.54 -2.71
C ASP A 57 26.09 29.96 -4.01
N LEU A 58 25.22 29.69 -4.98
CA LEU A 58 25.59 29.39 -6.36
C LEU A 58 25.49 30.68 -7.21
N LYS A 59 26.61 31.05 -7.84
CA LYS A 59 26.68 32.16 -8.80
C LYS A 59 26.82 31.64 -10.22
N ILE A 60 26.05 32.20 -11.14
CA ILE A 60 26.04 31.84 -12.56
C ILE A 60 26.41 33.07 -13.39
N PHE A 61 27.32 32.86 -14.32
CA PHE A 61 27.80 33.85 -15.28
C PHE A 61 27.45 33.36 -16.68
N LEU A 62 26.61 34.11 -17.37
CA LEU A 62 26.22 33.88 -18.75
C LEU A 62 27.32 34.48 -19.65
N LYS A 63 27.63 33.85 -20.78
CA LYS A 63 28.65 34.34 -21.72
C LYS A 63 28.13 35.53 -22.55
N ASP A 64 27.77 36.62 -21.89
CA ASP A 64 27.07 37.74 -22.51
C ASP A 64 27.94 38.99 -22.76
N GLY A 65 29.23 38.88 -22.42
CA GLY A 65 30.29 39.84 -22.74
C GLY A 65 30.77 40.67 -21.55
N ASP A 66 30.14 40.54 -20.37
CA ASP A 66 30.68 41.05 -19.11
C ASP A 66 31.11 39.89 -18.18
N MET A 67 31.90 40.21 -17.14
CA MET A 67 32.37 39.22 -16.14
C MET A 67 31.64 39.40 -14.80
N LYS A 68 30.42 39.92 -14.83
CA LYS A 68 29.57 40.12 -13.65
C LYS A 68 28.64 38.93 -13.49
N GLU A 69 28.29 38.60 -12.25
CA GLU A 69 27.31 37.56 -12.00
C GLU A 69 25.91 37.97 -12.50
N ASP A 70 25.29 37.11 -13.30
CA ASP A 70 23.95 37.32 -13.83
C ASP A 70 22.88 36.78 -12.89
N ILE A 71 23.18 35.67 -12.20
CA ILE A 71 22.25 34.98 -11.30
C ILE A 71 22.99 34.56 -10.04
N VAL A 72 22.39 34.84 -8.89
CA VAL A 72 22.81 34.37 -7.57
C VAL A 72 21.65 33.61 -6.94
N ILE A 73 21.82 32.30 -6.75
CA ILE A 73 20.89 31.46 -6.00
C ILE A 73 21.50 31.28 -4.61
N LYS A 74 20.91 31.96 -3.64
CA LYS A 74 21.36 31.95 -2.26
C LYS A 74 21.01 30.65 -1.57
N ASP A 75 21.87 30.20 -0.67
CA ASP A 75 21.67 28.99 0.13
C ASP A 75 21.45 27.71 -0.71
N TYR A 76 22.02 27.70 -1.93
CA TYR A 76 21.95 26.57 -2.86
C TYR A 76 22.58 25.30 -2.30
N TYR A 77 23.61 25.45 -1.47
CA TYR A 77 24.36 24.34 -0.84
C TYR A 77 24.08 24.17 0.65
N ASP A 78 23.00 24.75 1.18
CA ASP A 78 22.68 24.70 2.61
C ASP A 78 21.97 23.40 3.01
N GLU A 79 22.57 22.65 3.93
CA GLU A 79 22.10 21.33 4.41
C GLU A 79 20.86 21.44 5.32
N GLU A 80 20.60 22.62 5.93
CA GLU A 80 19.41 22.87 6.79
C GLU A 80 18.09 22.99 6.02
N THR A 81 18.12 22.97 4.67
CA THR A 81 16.91 22.86 3.84
C THR A 81 16.37 21.43 3.72
N GLY A 82 17.00 20.46 4.39
CA GLY A 82 16.41 19.15 4.68
C GLY A 82 16.53 18.10 3.57
N LYS A 83 17.60 18.12 2.74
CA LYS A 83 18.02 17.04 1.82
C LYS A 83 19.37 17.41 1.19
N GLU A 84 20.25 16.42 1.00
CA GLU A 84 21.38 16.46 0.04
C GLU A 84 20.95 17.24 -1.21
N THR A 85 21.69 18.27 -1.65
CA THR A 85 21.20 19.29 -2.61
C THR A 85 20.52 18.68 -3.84
N SER A 86 19.20 18.50 -3.79
CA SER A 86 18.42 17.80 -4.82
C SER A 86 18.05 18.73 -5.97
N ASN A 87 18.83 19.79 -6.18
CA ASN A 87 18.54 20.86 -7.10
C ASN A 87 19.45 20.74 -8.32
N LEU A 88 18.88 20.76 -9.52
CA LEU A 88 19.65 20.77 -10.78
C LEU A 88 19.55 22.12 -11.47
N LEU A 89 20.65 22.51 -12.10
CA LEU A 89 20.66 23.56 -13.11
C LEU A 89 20.50 22.89 -14.48
N ILE A 90 19.45 23.25 -15.23
CA ILE A 90 19.03 22.58 -16.46
C ILE A 90 18.73 23.57 -17.59
N GLY A 91 18.63 23.07 -18.81
CA GLY A 91 18.24 23.83 -20.01
C GLY A 91 17.66 22.92 -21.08
N GLN A 92 16.86 23.49 -21.99
CA GLN A 92 16.40 22.77 -23.18
C GLN A 92 17.43 22.93 -24.30
N ALA A 93 17.92 21.88 -24.94
CA ALA A 93 18.82 22.00 -26.08
C ALA A 93 18.07 22.16 -27.41
N ASP A 94 18.81 22.39 -28.50
CA ASP A 94 18.27 22.58 -29.87
C ASP A 94 17.40 21.41 -30.38
N ASN A 95 17.61 20.21 -29.83
CA ASN A 95 16.81 19.02 -30.15
C ASN A 95 15.46 18.97 -29.41
N GLY A 96 15.12 20.00 -28.63
CA GLY A 96 13.88 20.09 -27.86
C GLY A 96 13.89 19.30 -26.56
N LYS A 97 15.00 18.64 -26.22
CA LYS A 97 15.16 17.81 -25.02
C LYS A 97 15.81 18.59 -23.88
N ILE A 98 15.58 18.15 -22.66
CA ILE A 98 16.09 18.81 -21.45
C ILE A 98 17.39 18.13 -21.00
N TYR A 99 18.39 18.91 -20.63
CA TYR A 99 19.68 18.43 -20.14
C TYR A 99 20.11 19.20 -18.90
N ALA A 100 20.97 18.59 -18.09
CA ALA A 100 21.68 19.28 -17.02
C ALA A 100 22.88 20.06 -17.57
N TYR A 101 23.35 21.02 -16.77
CA TYR A 101 24.66 21.63 -16.98
C TYR A 101 25.74 20.77 -16.32
N ILE A 102 26.64 20.24 -17.13
CA ILE A 102 27.74 19.35 -16.71
C ILE A 102 29.10 20.05 -16.88
N PRO A 103 30.13 19.68 -16.09
CA PRO A 103 31.41 20.36 -16.15
C PRO A 103 32.12 20.06 -17.46
N GLU A 104 32.60 21.11 -18.13
CA GLU A 104 33.35 20.97 -19.38
C GLU A 104 34.66 20.17 -19.16
N SER A 105 35.19 20.18 -17.93
CA SER A 105 36.37 19.40 -17.54
C SER A 105 36.13 17.89 -17.51
N GLY A 106 34.87 17.45 -17.45
CA GLY A 106 34.52 16.05 -17.18
C GLY A 106 34.89 15.57 -15.77
N VAL A 107 35.25 16.48 -14.85
CA VAL A 107 35.62 16.13 -13.47
C VAL A 107 34.39 16.24 -12.57
N LYS A 108 34.08 15.19 -11.82
CA LYS A 108 32.90 15.13 -10.93
C LYS A 108 32.86 16.26 -9.90
N ALA A 109 34.01 16.64 -9.33
CA ALA A 109 34.11 17.71 -8.33
C ALA A 109 33.80 19.11 -8.90
N ASP A 110 33.80 19.27 -10.23
CA ASP A 110 33.46 20.52 -10.90
C ASP A 110 31.95 20.62 -11.23
N ALA A 111 31.17 19.59 -10.89
CA ALA A 111 29.72 19.56 -11.06
C ALA A 111 29.03 20.65 -10.24
N VAL A 112 28.00 21.30 -10.80
CA VAL A 112 27.23 22.36 -10.10
C VAL A 112 26.70 21.90 -8.74
N SER A 113 26.32 20.63 -8.57
CA SER A 113 25.86 20.08 -7.30
C SER A 113 26.96 19.78 -6.28
N LEU A 114 28.23 19.69 -6.73
CA LEU A 114 29.36 19.25 -5.91
C LEU A 114 30.50 20.28 -5.83
N LEU A 115 30.32 21.48 -6.37
CA LEU A 115 31.34 22.52 -6.34
C LEU A 115 31.79 22.76 -4.89
N ALA A 116 33.10 22.66 -4.67
CA ALA A 116 33.70 23.10 -3.42
C ALA A 116 33.65 24.64 -3.31
N ASP A 117 33.69 25.17 -2.08
CA ASP A 117 33.67 26.61 -1.88
C ASP A 117 34.82 27.31 -2.62
N GLN A 118 34.53 28.48 -3.20
CA GLN A 118 35.39 29.28 -4.06
C GLN A 118 35.79 28.65 -5.40
N VAL A 119 35.29 27.44 -5.74
CA VAL A 119 35.58 26.83 -7.04
C VAL A 119 34.72 27.46 -8.12
N THR A 120 35.37 27.81 -9.24
CA THR A 120 34.74 28.27 -10.47
C THR A 120 34.93 27.21 -11.54
N ALA A 121 33.84 26.76 -12.17
CA ALA A 121 33.87 25.74 -13.20
C ALA A 121 33.03 26.15 -14.43
N PRO A 122 33.59 26.06 -15.65
CA PRO A 122 32.82 26.10 -16.89
C PRO A 122 31.89 24.89 -17.00
N GLN A 123 30.65 25.14 -17.39
CA GLN A 123 29.65 24.10 -17.61
C GLN A 123 29.11 24.19 -19.04
N ILE A 124 28.74 23.04 -19.58
CA ILE A 124 28.10 22.88 -20.86
C ILE A 124 26.73 22.20 -20.69
N LEU A 125 25.74 22.63 -21.45
CA LEU A 125 24.44 21.97 -21.49
C LEU A 125 24.57 20.64 -22.25
N GLY A 126 24.47 19.51 -21.56
CA GLY A 126 24.67 18.21 -22.18
C GLY A 126 24.73 17.04 -21.19
N GLY A 127 25.11 15.86 -21.69
CA GLY A 127 25.02 14.59 -20.97
C GLY A 127 23.80 13.80 -21.40
N ASP A 128 23.23 13.02 -20.49
CA ASP A 128 22.03 12.23 -20.75
C ASP A 128 20.78 13.12 -20.77
N GLU A 129 19.82 12.76 -21.63
CA GLU A 129 18.53 13.43 -21.70
C GLU A 129 17.75 13.25 -20.40
N LEU A 130 17.27 14.36 -19.84
CA LEU A 130 16.31 14.33 -18.73
C LEU A 130 14.91 14.13 -19.30
N ALA A 131 14.25 13.05 -18.87
CA ALA A 131 12.91 12.66 -19.33
C ALA A 131 11.85 13.77 -19.12
N SER A 132 12.03 14.65 -18.12
CA SER A 132 11.27 15.89 -17.99
C SER A 132 12.01 16.96 -17.17
N ALA A 133 11.58 18.23 -17.29
CA ALA A 133 12.06 19.32 -16.44
C ALA A 133 11.45 19.32 -15.02
N PHE A 134 10.45 18.46 -14.77
CA PHE A 134 9.62 18.38 -13.55
C PHE A 134 9.88 17.11 -12.71
N TRP A 135 10.99 16.38 -12.88
CA TRP A 135 11.30 15.18 -12.07
C TRP A 135 12.53 15.35 -11.14
N THR A 136 12.55 14.57 -10.05
CA THR A 136 13.47 14.56 -8.89
C THR A 136 14.94 14.19 -9.23
N PHE A 137 15.88 14.76 -8.48
CA PHE A 137 17.35 14.62 -8.58
C PHE A 137 17.86 13.17 -8.61
N ASN A 138 18.35 12.72 -9.77
CA ASN A 138 19.19 11.52 -9.86
C ASN A 138 20.32 11.75 -10.89
N PRO A 139 21.50 12.27 -10.49
CA PRO A 139 22.53 12.66 -11.43
C PRO A 139 23.35 11.42 -11.87
N TRP A 140 22.76 10.51 -12.64
CA TRP A 140 23.48 9.36 -13.24
C TRP A 140 24.62 9.79 -14.19
N TRP A 141 24.61 11.03 -14.69
CA TRP A 141 25.73 11.59 -15.42
C TRP A 141 27.03 11.68 -14.59
N LEU A 142 26.96 11.77 -13.25
CA LEU A 142 28.15 11.69 -12.39
C LEU A 142 28.76 10.28 -12.41
N ALA A 143 28.02 9.22 -12.73
CA ALA A 143 28.56 7.87 -12.90
C ALA A 143 29.30 7.71 -14.25
N ALA A 144 28.84 8.38 -15.32
CA ALA A 144 29.43 8.34 -16.66
C ALA A 144 30.79 9.07 -16.79
N LEU A 145 31.11 10.00 -15.89
CA LEU A 145 32.41 10.70 -15.82
C LEU A 145 33.53 9.83 -15.21
N VAL A 146 33.60 8.54 -15.56
CA VAL A 146 34.78 7.71 -15.25
C VAL A 146 35.97 8.34 -15.99
N PRO A 147 37.03 8.77 -15.29
CA PRO A 147 38.25 9.17 -15.95
C PRO A 147 38.84 7.92 -16.59
N LEU A 148 38.57 7.71 -17.89
CA LEU A 148 39.41 6.88 -18.73
C LEU A 148 40.79 7.53 -18.71
N ALA A 149 41.67 6.99 -17.86
CA ALA A 149 43.09 7.17 -18.05
C ALA A 149 43.41 6.69 -19.48
N ALA A 150 43.69 7.67 -20.34
CA ALA A 150 44.03 7.59 -21.76
C ALA A 150 42.88 7.50 -22.78
N GLY A 151 42.48 8.68 -23.29
CA GLY A 151 42.20 8.85 -24.72
C GLY A 151 40.76 9.15 -25.10
N ILE A 152 40.56 10.38 -25.60
CA ILE A 152 39.37 10.84 -26.32
C ILE A 152 38.98 9.85 -27.43
N ALA A 153 37.73 9.37 -27.45
CA ALA A 153 37.06 8.96 -28.68
C ALA A 153 35.53 8.98 -28.52
N ILE A 154 34.94 10.11 -28.89
CA ILE A 154 33.59 10.18 -29.45
C ILE A 154 33.56 9.21 -30.66
N ALA A 155 32.57 8.33 -30.74
CA ALA A 155 32.44 7.39 -31.83
C ALA A 155 32.21 8.11 -33.18
N ALA A 156 33.22 8.08 -34.07
CA ALA A 156 33.02 8.26 -35.52
C ALA A 156 34.19 7.68 -36.36
N SER A 157 33.91 6.59 -37.06
CA SER A 157 34.56 6.13 -38.32
C SER A 157 35.93 5.43 -38.29
N ASN A 158 36.19 4.76 -39.41
CA ASN A 158 37.02 3.58 -39.65
C ASN A 158 38.40 3.95 -40.26
N SER A 159 39.39 3.05 -40.15
CA SER A 159 40.63 2.91 -40.96
C SER A 159 41.93 3.68 -40.63
N GLY A 160 43.06 2.92 -40.53
CA GLY A 160 44.32 3.25 -41.22
C GLY A 160 45.53 3.82 -40.44
N SER A 161 46.46 2.95 -40.04
CA SER A 161 47.94 3.03 -40.16
C SER A 161 48.66 4.41 -40.19
N GLY A 162 49.63 4.63 -39.30
CA GLY A 162 50.75 5.56 -39.59
C GLY A 162 51.65 5.95 -38.41
N SER A 163 52.94 5.65 -38.51
CA SER A 163 54.02 5.77 -37.52
C SER A 163 54.66 7.17 -37.36
N SER A 164 55.26 7.39 -36.18
CA SER A 164 56.52 8.10 -35.87
C SER A 164 56.56 9.58 -35.38
N ASN A 165 57.01 9.67 -34.11
CA ASN A 165 58.24 10.32 -33.59
C ASN A 165 58.21 11.72 -32.94
N ASN A 166 58.61 11.68 -31.66
CA ASN A 166 59.49 12.57 -30.87
C ASN A 166 59.04 14.03 -30.63
N ASN A 167 59.14 14.62 -29.43
CA ASN A 167 60.27 14.63 -28.49
C ASN A 167 59.79 15.07 -27.08
N GLY A 168 60.44 14.59 -26.03
CA GLY A 168 59.97 14.64 -24.64
C GLY A 168 60.26 15.90 -23.82
N SER A 169 59.70 15.91 -22.60
CA SER A 169 60.26 16.52 -21.39
C SER A 169 59.65 15.82 -20.17
N ASN A 170 60.51 15.53 -19.18
CA ASN A 170 60.37 14.50 -18.15
C ASN A 170 59.49 14.86 -16.93
N ASN A 171 59.04 13.77 -16.27
CA ASN A 171 58.65 13.58 -14.86
C ASN A 171 57.35 14.27 -14.44
N GLU A 172 56.35 13.58 -13.88
CA GLU A 172 56.39 12.50 -12.88
C GLU A 172 55.34 11.41 -13.18
N GLU A 173 55.70 10.14 -13.03
CA GLU A 173 54.72 9.13 -12.60
C GLU A 173 54.53 9.28 -11.08
N PRO A 174 53.27 9.35 -10.64
CA PRO A 174 52.77 8.51 -9.56
C PRO A 174 51.40 7.93 -10.00
N ASN A 175 50.89 6.78 -9.58
CA ASN A 175 51.26 5.78 -8.60
C ASN A 175 50.27 4.63 -8.86
N ASN A 176 50.78 3.40 -8.69
CA ASN A 176 50.06 2.13 -8.63
C ASN A 176 48.73 2.27 -7.84
N THR A 177 47.56 2.09 -8.48
CA THR A 177 46.30 1.90 -7.73
C THR A 177 46.34 0.50 -7.12
N ASP A 178 45.96 0.39 -5.84
CA ASP A 178 45.90 -0.89 -5.14
C ASP A 178 44.73 -1.71 -5.72
N PRO A 179 44.97 -2.85 -6.39
CA PRO A 179 43.91 -3.64 -6.99
C PRO A 179 42.86 -4.11 -5.97
N ALA A 180 43.23 -4.24 -4.69
CA ALA A 180 42.30 -4.57 -3.61
C ALA A 180 41.36 -3.41 -3.28
N ALA A 181 41.85 -2.18 -3.32
CA ALA A 181 41.02 -0.98 -3.13
C ALA A 181 40.06 -0.80 -4.32
N ASP A 182 40.52 -1.09 -5.54
CA ASP A 182 39.71 -1.01 -6.76
C ASP A 182 38.62 -2.10 -6.77
N ALA A 183 38.94 -3.34 -6.37
CA ALA A 183 37.95 -4.40 -6.21
C ALA A 183 36.92 -4.06 -5.13
N LYS A 184 37.36 -3.50 -3.99
CA LYS A 184 36.44 -3.06 -2.93
C LYS A 184 35.50 -1.95 -3.42
N ALA A 185 36.02 -0.97 -4.15
CA ALA A 185 35.20 0.10 -4.70
C ALA A 185 34.17 -0.41 -5.72
N ALA A 186 34.51 -1.43 -6.52
CA ALA A 186 33.59 -2.06 -7.45
C ALA A 186 32.47 -2.83 -6.73
N VAL A 187 32.79 -3.57 -5.65
CA VAL A 187 31.78 -4.23 -4.82
C VAL A 187 30.86 -3.21 -4.13
N ASP A 188 31.42 -2.14 -3.55
CA ASP A 188 30.64 -1.09 -2.90
C ASP A 188 29.70 -0.38 -3.92
N ALA A 189 30.11 -0.26 -5.19
CA ALA A 189 29.29 0.29 -6.26
C ALA A 189 28.15 -0.67 -6.69
N ALA A 190 28.43 -1.97 -6.77
CA ALA A 190 27.42 -2.98 -7.07
C ALA A 190 26.37 -3.10 -5.95
N GLU A 191 26.80 -3.12 -4.68
CA GLU A 191 25.89 -3.11 -3.52
C GLU A 191 24.99 -1.86 -3.52
N LYS A 192 25.55 -0.70 -3.88
CA LYS A 192 24.78 0.54 -3.98
C LYS A 192 23.75 0.49 -5.11
N ALA A 193 24.13 -0.01 -6.29
CA ALA A 193 23.22 -0.11 -7.43
C ALA A 193 22.05 -1.08 -7.17
N ALA A 194 22.33 -2.20 -6.49
CA ALA A 194 21.30 -3.14 -6.05
C ALA A 194 20.32 -2.51 -5.05
N LYS A 195 20.82 -1.71 -4.11
CA LYS A 195 19.98 -0.96 -3.18
C LYS A 195 19.11 0.09 -3.89
N GLU A 196 19.68 0.83 -4.83
CA GLU A 196 18.94 1.83 -5.63
C GLU A 196 17.84 1.19 -6.48
N LEU A 197 18.08 -0.02 -7.02
CA LEU A 197 17.06 -0.81 -7.70
C LEU A 197 15.93 -1.20 -6.76
N ALA A 198 16.26 -1.75 -5.58
CA ALA A 198 15.26 -2.16 -4.59
C ALA A 198 14.41 -0.97 -4.06
N ASP A 199 15.02 0.19 -3.87
CA ASP A 199 14.31 1.40 -3.46
C ASP A 199 13.40 1.94 -4.59
N LEU A 200 13.82 1.81 -5.87
CA LEU A 200 13.00 2.18 -7.02
C LEU A 200 11.81 1.22 -7.20
N VAL A 201 12.02 -0.08 -7.01
CA VAL A 201 10.96 -1.09 -6.99
C VAL A 201 9.88 -0.71 -5.98
N LYS A 202 10.26 -0.49 -4.71
CA LYS A 202 9.34 -0.06 -3.64
C LYS A 202 8.59 1.24 -3.96
N ALA A 203 9.26 2.19 -4.61
CA ALA A 203 8.66 3.47 -4.96
C ALA A 203 7.64 3.34 -6.10
N LYS A 204 7.87 2.44 -7.07
CA LYS A 204 6.94 2.18 -8.17
C LYS A 204 5.76 1.30 -7.72
N GLU A 205 5.98 0.39 -6.79
CA GLU A 205 4.93 -0.44 -6.20
C GLU A 205 4.03 0.32 -5.20
N ALA A 206 4.41 1.54 -4.81
CA ALA A 206 3.74 2.31 -3.75
C ALA A 206 2.26 2.63 -4.05
N ASP A 207 1.83 2.64 -5.32
CA ASP A 207 0.43 2.82 -5.71
C ASP A 207 -0.33 1.50 -5.96
N GLY A 208 0.33 0.37 -5.72
CA GLY A 208 -0.20 -0.97 -5.90
C GLY A 208 -0.24 -1.45 -7.36
N SER A 209 0.48 -0.78 -8.27
CA SER A 209 0.57 -1.16 -9.69
C SER A 209 1.92 -0.80 -10.32
N ILE A 210 2.39 -1.60 -11.26
CA ILE A 210 3.55 -1.33 -12.13
C ILE A 210 3.07 -1.19 -13.57
N THR A 211 3.10 0.03 -14.11
CA THR A 211 2.76 0.27 -15.52
C THR A 211 3.83 -0.29 -16.47
N PRO A 212 3.52 -0.53 -17.76
CA PRO A 212 4.52 -0.91 -18.77
C PRO A 212 5.72 0.04 -18.85
N GLU A 213 5.47 1.34 -18.65
CA GLU A 213 6.50 2.37 -18.61
C GLU A 213 7.39 2.25 -17.38
N GLU A 214 6.81 1.94 -16.21
CA GLU A 214 7.56 1.74 -14.97
C GLU A 214 8.36 0.45 -14.99
N LYS A 215 7.82 -0.62 -15.58
CA LYS A 215 8.58 -1.85 -15.82
C LYS A 215 9.77 -1.62 -16.74
N ALA A 216 9.60 -0.84 -17.81
CA ALA A 216 10.71 -0.52 -18.70
C ALA A 216 11.82 0.27 -17.97
N GLU A 217 11.44 1.13 -17.02
CA GLU A 217 12.38 1.87 -16.16
C GLU A 217 13.10 0.93 -15.18
N LEU A 218 12.37 0.02 -14.53
CA LEU A 218 12.91 -0.99 -13.63
C LEU A 218 13.86 -1.97 -14.35
N ASP A 219 13.49 -2.44 -15.54
CA ASP A 219 14.32 -3.32 -16.37
C ASP A 219 15.63 -2.64 -16.81
N ALA A 220 15.56 -1.36 -17.18
CA ALA A 220 16.75 -0.58 -17.51
C ALA A 220 17.69 -0.45 -16.29
N LYS A 221 17.12 -0.21 -15.10
CA LYS A 221 17.88 -0.07 -13.86
C LYS A 221 18.47 -1.41 -13.40
N LYS A 222 17.74 -2.50 -13.59
CA LYS A 222 18.22 -3.87 -13.34
C LYS A 222 19.40 -4.21 -14.23
N ALA A 223 19.34 -3.88 -15.53
CA ALA A 223 20.44 -4.10 -16.45
C ALA A 223 21.73 -3.34 -16.05
N GLU A 224 21.59 -2.15 -15.47
CA GLU A 224 22.72 -1.38 -14.91
C GLU A 224 23.31 -2.07 -13.67
N ALA A 225 22.46 -2.49 -12.72
CA ALA A 225 22.87 -3.17 -11.50
C ALA A 225 23.55 -4.52 -11.79
N ASP A 226 23.03 -5.29 -12.76
CA ASP A 226 23.62 -6.56 -13.20
C ASP A 226 25.00 -6.36 -13.82
N LYS A 227 25.17 -5.31 -14.64
CA LYS A 227 26.47 -4.98 -15.22
C LYS A 227 27.50 -4.60 -14.16
N LEU A 228 27.10 -3.83 -13.14
CA LEU A 228 28.00 -3.47 -12.04
C LEU A 228 28.36 -4.66 -11.16
N LYS A 229 27.42 -5.59 -10.95
CA LYS A 229 27.69 -6.88 -10.29
C LYS A 229 28.72 -7.70 -11.08
N ASP A 230 28.59 -7.77 -12.41
CA ASP A 230 29.55 -8.46 -13.28
C ASP A 230 30.95 -7.81 -13.25
N ASP A 231 31.02 -6.47 -13.30
CA ASP A 231 32.28 -5.71 -13.21
C ASP A 231 32.95 -5.92 -11.83
N ALA A 232 32.16 -5.93 -10.76
CA ALA A 232 32.63 -6.22 -9.41
C ALA A 232 33.17 -7.66 -9.29
N LYS A 233 32.44 -8.64 -9.85
CA LYS A 233 32.89 -10.04 -9.89
C LYS A 233 34.23 -10.18 -10.62
N ALA A 234 34.37 -9.53 -11.78
CA ALA A 234 35.61 -9.55 -12.55
C ALA A 234 36.79 -8.91 -11.79
N ALA A 235 36.56 -7.82 -11.06
CA ALA A 235 37.58 -7.17 -10.24
C ALA A 235 38.01 -8.03 -9.05
N VAL A 236 37.07 -8.67 -8.36
CA VAL A 236 37.35 -9.60 -7.25
C VAL A 236 38.10 -10.83 -7.77
N ASP A 237 37.71 -11.38 -8.92
CA ASP A 237 38.38 -12.54 -9.54
C ASP A 237 39.83 -12.23 -9.95
N ALA A 238 40.13 -10.98 -10.32
CA ALA A 238 41.48 -10.52 -10.66
C ALA A 238 42.43 -10.39 -9.46
N LEU A 239 41.94 -10.44 -8.20
CA LEU A 239 42.80 -10.40 -7.02
C LEU A 239 43.66 -11.67 -6.86
N PRO A 240 44.90 -11.57 -6.34
CA PRO A 240 45.72 -12.73 -6.00
C PRO A 240 45.00 -13.72 -5.08
N ALA A 241 45.21 -15.03 -5.28
CA ALA A 241 44.50 -16.07 -4.53
C ALA A 241 44.82 -16.08 -3.01
N ASP A 242 45.92 -15.45 -2.60
CA ASP A 242 46.34 -15.28 -1.21
C ASP A 242 45.95 -13.91 -0.61
N ASN A 243 45.19 -13.09 -1.35
CA ASN A 243 44.66 -11.83 -0.84
C ASN A 243 43.59 -12.11 0.24
N ALA A 244 43.77 -11.51 1.43
CA ALA A 244 42.93 -11.76 2.60
C ALA A 244 41.47 -11.32 2.42
N ASP A 245 41.20 -10.33 1.56
CA ASP A 245 39.87 -9.72 1.39
C ASP A 245 39.07 -10.39 0.27
N LYS A 246 39.72 -11.15 -0.62
CA LYS A 246 39.11 -11.75 -1.81
C LYS A 246 37.89 -12.61 -1.46
N ALA A 247 38.00 -13.49 -0.47
CA ALA A 247 36.89 -14.37 -0.09
C ALA A 247 35.68 -13.61 0.49
N GLY A 248 35.91 -12.50 1.20
CA GLY A 248 34.85 -11.66 1.75
C GLY A 248 34.15 -10.82 0.69
N LEU A 249 34.90 -10.31 -0.29
CA LEU A 249 34.36 -9.56 -1.41
C LEU A 249 33.58 -10.45 -2.39
N ASP A 250 34.05 -11.68 -2.64
CA ASP A 250 33.36 -12.64 -3.51
C ASP A 250 31.99 -13.02 -2.94
N ALA A 251 31.92 -13.29 -1.63
CA ALA A 251 30.66 -13.57 -0.93
C ALA A 251 29.68 -12.38 -0.95
N LYS A 252 30.19 -11.14 -0.90
CA LYS A 252 29.38 -9.92 -1.02
C LYS A 252 28.78 -9.75 -2.42
N VAL A 253 29.57 -10.00 -3.47
CA VAL A 253 29.09 -9.95 -4.86
C VAL A 253 28.08 -11.06 -5.13
N ASP A 254 28.33 -12.28 -4.63
CA ASP A 254 27.41 -13.41 -4.80
C ASP A 254 26.06 -13.19 -4.09
N ALA A 255 26.05 -12.43 -2.99
CA ALA A 255 24.84 -12.09 -2.23
C ALA A 255 23.98 -11.00 -2.87
N ILE A 256 24.47 -10.28 -3.89
CA ILE A 256 23.68 -9.29 -4.61
C ILE A 256 22.68 -10.03 -5.49
N ASP A 257 21.39 -9.84 -5.24
CA ASP A 257 20.33 -10.34 -6.11
C ASP A 257 19.48 -9.17 -6.61
N ASN A 258 19.38 -9.03 -7.92
CA ASN A 258 18.70 -7.92 -8.57
C ASN A 258 17.40 -8.45 -9.20
N GLN A 259 16.27 -8.18 -8.57
CA GLN A 259 14.94 -8.57 -9.03
C GLN A 259 14.07 -7.33 -9.28
N VAL A 260 13.11 -7.44 -10.19
CA VAL A 260 12.12 -6.40 -10.48
C VAL A 260 10.74 -7.05 -10.69
N PRO A 261 9.65 -6.45 -10.21
CA PRO A 261 8.27 -6.92 -10.42
C PRO A 261 7.87 -6.81 -11.90
N ASP A 262 6.95 -7.65 -12.36
CA ASP A 262 6.39 -7.54 -13.72
C ASP A 262 5.29 -6.46 -13.83
N VAL A 263 4.91 -6.12 -15.06
CA VAL A 263 3.84 -5.14 -15.32
C VAL A 263 2.53 -5.64 -14.70
N THR A 264 1.89 -4.84 -13.83
CA THR A 264 0.46 -5.02 -13.57
C THR A 264 -0.29 -4.62 -14.84
N ALA A 265 -0.83 -5.60 -15.55
CA ALA A 265 -1.43 -5.36 -16.87
C ALA A 265 -2.53 -4.29 -16.80
N GLU A 266 -2.30 -3.15 -17.47
CA GLU A 266 -3.38 -2.23 -17.86
C GLU A 266 -4.49 -3.05 -18.53
N PRO A 267 -5.75 -2.93 -18.08
CA PRO A 267 -6.86 -3.60 -18.74
C PRO A 267 -6.90 -3.17 -20.21
N TYR A 268 -7.07 -4.14 -21.12
CA TYR A 268 -7.38 -3.90 -22.53
C TYR A 268 -8.31 -2.69 -22.69
N PRO A 269 -8.04 -1.75 -23.61
CA PRO A 269 -8.84 -0.54 -23.73
C PRO A 269 -10.28 -0.93 -24.09
N LEU A 270 -11.16 -0.85 -23.08
CA LEU A 270 -12.60 -0.85 -23.26
C LEU A 270 -13.00 0.55 -23.75
N PRO A 271 -14.01 0.66 -24.63
CA PRO A 271 -14.52 1.97 -25.03
C PRO A 271 -14.96 2.77 -23.79
N ASP A 272 -14.46 4.01 -23.73
CA ASP A 272 -14.70 5.10 -22.77
C ASP A 272 -15.55 4.72 -21.53
N GLN A 273 -14.86 4.46 -20.42
CA GLN A 273 -15.42 4.17 -19.09
C GLN A 273 -15.32 5.39 -18.16
N THR A 274 -15.61 6.60 -18.64
CA THR A 274 -15.67 7.80 -17.78
C THR A 274 -17.07 8.38 -17.57
N ASP A 275 -18.12 7.71 -18.05
CA ASP A 275 -19.51 8.03 -17.69
C ASP A 275 -20.11 7.01 -16.72
N THR A 276 -19.91 7.26 -15.42
CA THR A 276 -20.46 6.47 -14.31
C THR A 276 -21.89 6.88 -13.94
N SER A 277 -22.62 7.58 -14.81
CA SER A 277 -24.02 8.00 -14.57
C SER A 277 -25.07 6.99 -15.05
N THR A 278 -24.66 5.87 -15.64
CA THR A 278 -25.56 4.89 -16.27
C THR A 278 -25.54 3.51 -15.63
N TRP A 279 -25.05 3.38 -14.38
CA TRP A 279 -25.36 2.22 -13.54
C TRP A 279 -26.84 2.29 -13.14
N GLU A 280 -27.72 2.04 -14.10
CA GLU A 280 -29.11 1.75 -13.81
C GLU A 280 -29.15 0.42 -13.07
N ASP A 281 -29.44 0.53 -11.78
CA ASP A 281 -30.14 -0.45 -10.97
C ASP A 281 -31.31 -1.01 -11.77
N ASP A 282 -31.20 -2.23 -12.29
CA ASP A 282 -32.34 -2.93 -12.87
C ASP A 282 -33.19 -3.62 -11.82
N GLY A 283 -32.87 -3.54 -10.52
CA GLY A 283 -33.80 -3.79 -9.41
C GLY A 283 -34.51 -5.15 -9.40
N GLU A 284 -34.16 -6.09 -10.28
CA GLU A 284 -34.88 -7.34 -10.45
C GLU A 284 -34.08 -8.49 -9.85
N ASP A 285 -34.65 -9.04 -8.78
CA ASP A 285 -34.49 -10.43 -8.36
C ASP A 285 -34.48 -11.34 -9.59
N SER A 286 -33.30 -11.76 -10.04
CA SER A 286 -33.17 -12.79 -11.09
C SER A 286 -33.37 -14.19 -10.52
N ASP A 287 -34.45 -14.37 -9.76
CA ASP A 287 -35.02 -15.68 -9.47
C ASP A 287 -36.07 -15.99 -10.54
N ASN A 288 -35.69 -16.80 -11.55
CA ASN A 288 -36.53 -17.64 -12.44
C ASN A 288 -36.42 -17.33 -13.96
N PRO A 289 -35.81 -18.21 -14.80
CA PRO A 289 -35.82 -18.01 -16.23
C PRO A 289 -37.08 -18.63 -16.85
N THR A 290 -37.93 -17.80 -17.47
CA THR A 290 -38.87 -18.27 -18.51
C THR A 290 -38.61 -17.61 -19.84
N ASP A 291 -38.23 -18.47 -20.79
CA ASP A 291 -38.02 -18.29 -22.23
C ASP A 291 -39.14 -17.52 -22.96
N LYS A 292 -38.74 -16.54 -23.80
CA LYS A 292 -39.34 -16.28 -25.13
C LYS A 292 -38.51 -15.29 -25.96
N ASP A 293 -38.00 -15.84 -27.06
CA ASP A 293 -37.36 -15.17 -28.20
C ASP A 293 -38.32 -14.26 -29.00
N SER A 294 -37.80 -13.15 -29.58
CA SER A 294 -37.90 -12.80 -31.02
C SER A 294 -37.45 -11.35 -31.34
N ALA A 295 -36.47 -11.24 -32.26
CA ALA A 295 -36.37 -10.32 -33.41
C ALA A 295 -35.40 -9.10 -33.41
N ASP A 296 -34.58 -9.08 -34.49
CA ASP A 296 -34.00 -7.96 -35.29
C ASP A 296 -32.99 -7.01 -34.62
N ASP A 297 -31.95 -6.45 -35.25
CA ASP A 297 -31.54 -6.21 -36.64
C ASP A 297 -30.01 -5.97 -36.68
N ASN A 298 -29.44 -6.10 -37.87
CA ASN A 298 -28.05 -5.98 -38.32
C ASN A 298 -27.28 -4.74 -37.85
N GLU A 299 -26.00 -4.93 -37.49
CA GLU A 299 -24.92 -4.03 -37.91
C GLU A 299 -23.56 -4.76 -37.93
N VAL A 300 -22.71 -4.38 -38.89
CA VAL A 300 -21.41 -5.00 -39.19
C VAL A 300 -20.33 -4.26 -38.40
N ASP A 301 -19.48 -4.98 -37.67
CA ASP A 301 -18.27 -4.41 -37.06
C ASP A 301 -17.03 -5.28 -37.36
N ASP A 302 -16.03 -4.61 -37.92
CA ASP A 302 -14.75 -5.09 -38.46
C ASP A 302 -13.63 -4.94 -37.40
N THR A 303 -13.67 -5.73 -36.32
CA THR A 303 -12.58 -5.76 -35.33
C THR A 303 -11.57 -6.90 -35.59
N PRO A 304 -10.24 -6.64 -35.57
CA PRO A 304 -9.22 -7.61 -35.98
C PRO A 304 -9.13 -8.84 -35.08
N GLN A 305 -8.93 -10.01 -35.70
CA GLN A 305 -8.58 -11.27 -35.02
C GLN A 305 -7.25 -11.15 -34.26
N LEU A 306 -7.25 -11.54 -32.98
CA LEU A 306 -6.04 -11.89 -32.23
C LEU A 306 -5.95 -13.41 -32.02
N ASP A 307 -4.73 -13.93 -32.05
CA ASP A 307 -4.33 -15.29 -31.66
C ASP A 307 -3.13 -15.10 -30.71
N PRO A 308 -3.23 -15.47 -29.42
CA PRO A 308 -2.46 -16.62 -28.92
C PRO A 308 -3.29 -17.53 -27.99
N ASN A 309 -3.08 -18.86 -28.02
CA ASN A 309 -3.65 -19.91 -27.13
C ASN A 309 -5.03 -19.69 -26.45
N VAL A 310 -5.97 -19.00 -27.11
CA VAL A 310 -7.28 -18.67 -26.53
C VAL A 310 -8.20 -19.89 -26.52
N ILE A 311 -8.65 -20.33 -25.34
CA ILE A 311 -9.71 -21.32 -25.17
C ILE A 311 -11.03 -20.57 -24.91
N ILE A 312 -11.82 -20.36 -25.96
CA ILE A 312 -13.18 -19.82 -25.85
C ILE A 312 -14.17 -20.98 -25.80
N THR A 313 -14.85 -21.16 -24.68
CA THR A 313 -15.95 -22.13 -24.56
C THR A 313 -17.29 -21.40 -24.59
N GLY A 314 -18.17 -21.81 -25.52
CA GLY A 314 -19.51 -21.21 -25.62
C GLY A 314 -20.07 -20.92 -27.01
N ARG A 315 -19.59 -21.49 -28.11
CA ARG A 315 -20.38 -21.47 -29.36
C ARG A 315 -21.37 -22.63 -29.38
N PRO A 316 -22.70 -22.41 -29.38
CA PRO A 316 -23.48 -23.06 -30.42
C PRO A 316 -23.03 -22.46 -31.76
N ILE A 317 -22.73 -23.31 -32.75
CA ILE A 317 -22.54 -22.85 -34.14
C ILE A 317 -23.87 -22.20 -34.55
N PRO A 318 -23.96 -20.87 -34.74
CA PRO A 318 -25.14 -20.30 -35.36
C PRO A 318 -25.12 -20.78 -36.81
N SER A 319 -26.22 -21.35 -37.30
CA SER A 319 -26.42 -21.50 -38.75
C SER A 319 -26.13 -20.15 -39.42
N ALA A 320 -25.19 -19.98 -40.36
CA ALA A 320 -24.83 -20.84 -41.47
C ALA A 320 -23.30 -20.96 -41.70
N ASN A 321 -22.82 -22.21 -41.87
CA ASN A 321 -21.54 -22.63 -42.46
C ASN A 321 -20.27 -21.80 -42.12
N PRO A 322 -19.62 -22.04 -40.96
CA PRO A 322 -18.21 -21.70 -40.81
C PRO A 322 -17.36 -22.41 -41.87
N SER A 323 -16.34 -21.73 -42.41
CA SER A 323 -15.46 -22.32 -43.43
C SER A 323 -14.70 -23.51 -42.85
N LYS A 324 -14.49 -24.57 -43.66
CA LYS A 324 -13.75 -25.77 -43.24
C LYS A 324 -12.34 -25.45 -42.69
N PHE A 325 -11.76 -24.32 -43.11
CA PHE A 325 -10.46 -23.85 -42.66
C PHE A 325 -10.46 -23.49 -41.16
N VAL A 326 -11.49 -22.78 -40.70
CA VAL A 326 -11.61 -22.36 -39.28
C VAL A 326 -11.89 -23.56 -38.38
N VAL A 327 -12.78 -24.46 -38.81
CA VAL A 327 -13.10 -25.69 -38.06
C VAL A 327 -11.88 -26.59 -37.95
N ASN A 328 -11.06 -26.68 -39.00
CA ASN A 328 -9.85 -27.51 -38.98
C ASN A 328 -8.74 -26.91 -38.11
N LYS A 329 -8.57 -25.58 -38.09
CA LYS A 329 -7.54 -24.92 -37.27
C LYS A 329 -7.84 -25.02 -35.76
N ILE A 330 -9.12 -24.94 -35.38
CA ILE A 330 -9.55 -25.15 -33.98
C ILE A 330 -9.38 -26.63 -33.59
N LYS A 331 -9.68 -27.58 -34.49
CA LYS A 331 -9.43 -29.02 -34.28
C LYS A 331 -7.95 -29.39 -34.22
N GLU A 332 -7.11 -28.70 -34.99
CA GLU A 332 -5.66 -28.89 -34.98
C GLU A 332 -5.03 -28.38 -33.67
N LYS A 333 -5.53 -27.27 -33.13
CA LYS A 333 -5.06 -26.72 -31.84
C LYS A 333 -5.74 -27.36 -30.61
N ASN A 334 -6.94 -27.92 -30.76
CA ASN A 334 -7.69 -28.59 -29.68
C ASN A 334 -8.13 -30.01 -30.11
N PRO A 335 -7.19 -30.94 -30.35
CA PRO A 335 -7.50 -32.26 -30.90
C PRO A 335 -8.40 -33.12 -29.98
N ASN A 336 -8.55 -32.76 -28.71
CA ASN A 336 -9.24 -33.55 -27.69
C ASN A 336 -10.52 -32.92 -27.09
N SER A 337 -10.93 -31.69 -27.46
CA SER A 337 -11.89 -30.91 -26.63
C SER A 337 -13.14 -30.38 -27.36
N LEU A 338 -13.65 -31.05 -28.40
CA LEU A 338 -14.63 -30.41 -29.28
C LEU A 338 -16.03 -31.00 -29.38
N ASP A 339 -16.38 -32.07 -28.67
CA ASP A 339 -17.71 -32.68 -28.89
C ASP A 339 -18.75 -32.53 -27.79
N GLN A 340 -18.44 -32.04 -26.57
CA GLN A 340 -19.48 -31.66 -25.59
C GLN A 340 -18.98 -30.62 -24.58
N ILE A 341 -19.11 -29.31 -24.87
CA ILE A 341 -19.05 -28.29 -23.80
C ILE A 341 -20.48 -27.83 -23.53
N ASN A 342 -21.13 -28.59 -22.66
CA ASN A 342 -22.33 -28.16 -21.94
C ASN A 342 -21.90 -27.23 -20.78
N ASP A 343 -22.83 -26.87 -19.92
CA ASP A 343 -22.60 -26.15 -18.66
C ASP A 343 -21.48 -26.77 -17.77
N LYS A 344 -21.04 -28.00 -18.03
CA LYS A 344 -19.99 -28.74 -17.30
C LYS A 344 -18.63 -28.72 -18.01
N ALA A 345 -18.17 -27.55 -18.44
CA ALA A 345 -16.86 -27.41 -19.11
C ALA A 345 -15.74 -28.14 -18.35
N GLN A 346 -14.85 -28.82 -19.07
CA GLN A 346 -13.64 -29.47 -18.54
C GLN A 346 -12.46 -28.95 -19.36
N ILE A 347 -11.76 -27.95 -18.83
CA ILE A 347 -10.63 -27.28 -19.49
C ILE A 347 -9.37 -27.65 -18.72
N ASN A 348 -8.35 -28.08 -19.45
CA ASN A 348 -7.02 -28.33 -18.88
C ASN A 348 -6.00 -27.66 -19.81
N GLY A 349 -5.34 -26.62 -19.29
CA GLY A 349 -4.33 -25.81 -19.96
C GLY A 349 -2.99 -26.52 -20.03
N ASN A 350 -1.95 -25.74 -20.30
CA ASN A 350 -0.55 -26.19 -20.32
C ASN A 350 0.31 -25.15 -19.56
N GLU A 351 1.59 -25.45 -19.38
CA GLU A 351 2.59 -24.63 -18.65
C GLU A 351 2.96 -23.28 -19.33
N ALA A 352 2.07 -22.72 -20.15
CA ALA A 352 2.29 -21.42 -20.78
C ALA A 352 1.01 -20.60 -20.64
N ALA A 353 1.17 -19.28 -20.52
CA ALA A 353 0.09 -18.31 -20.41
C ALA A 353 -1.13 -18.64 -21.31
N ASN A 354 -2.28 -18.84 -20.67
CA ASN A 354 -3.54 -19.24 -21.26
C ASN A 354 -4.58 -18.13 -21.07
N LEU A 355 -5.35 -17.85 -22.14
CA LEU A 355 -6.57 -17.06 -22.03
C LEU A 355 -7.79 -17.99 -22.14
N VAL A 356 -8.53 -18.16 -21.04
CA VAL A 356 -9.76 -18.94 -20.98
C VAL A 356 -10.95 -18.01 -20.86
N VAL A 357 -11.90 -18.10 -21.78
CA VAL A 357 -13.16 -17.33 -21.72
C VAL A 357 -14.35 -18.26 -21.80
N VAL A 358 -15.18 -18.28 -20.76
CA VAL A 358 -16.40 -19.08 -20.68
C VAL A 358 -17.62 -18.18 -20.74
N GLY A 359 -18.53 -18.46 -21.68
CA GLY A 359 -19.87 -17.87 -21.70
C GLY A 359 -20.10 -16.67 -22.62
N ARG A 360 -19.29 -16.43 -23.66
CA ARG A 360 -19.63 -15.38 -24.66
C ARG A 360 -20.91 -15.74 -25.43
N GLY A 361 -22.06 -15.19 -25.03
CA GLY A 361 -23.21 -15.00 -25.92
C GLY A 361 -23.04 -13.74 -26.74
N THR A 362 -23.56 -13.72 -27.97
CA THR A 362 -23.47 -12.58 -28.89
C THR A 362 -24.62 -11.59 -28.73
N ASP A 363 -25.46 -11.75 -27.72
CA ASP A 363 -26.64 -10.91 -27.50
C ASP A 363 -26.42 -10.07 -26.24
N SER A 364 -26.20 -8.77 -26.41
CA SER A 364 -26.00 -7.79 -25.34
C SER A 364 -27.26 -7.55 -24.51
N THR A 365 -28.40 -8.16 -24.86
CA THR A 365 -29.69 -7.89 -24.22
C THR A 365 -30.30 -9.09 -23.49
N ASN A 366 -29.64 -10.24 -23.45
CA ASN A 366 -30.19 -11.46 -22.82
C ASN A 366 -29.15 -12.26 -22.01
N ILE A 367 -28.86 -11.78 -20.80
CA ILE A 367 -27.90 -12.38 -19.85
C ILE A 367 -28.49 -13.59 -19.09
N SER A 368 -29.82 -13.79 -19.15
CA SER A 368 -30.51 -14.79 -18.33
C SER A 368 -30.49 -16.23 -18.89
N GLY A 369 -29.79 -16.47 -20.00
CA GLY A 369 -29.87 -17.73 -20.74
C GLY A 369 -28.83 -18.82 -20.43
N ARG A 370 -27.56 -18.63 -20.83
CA ARG A 370 -26.63 -19.77 -21.03
C ARG A 370 -25.14 -19.39 -20.94
N GLN A 371 -24.72 -18.72 -19.87
CA GLN A 371 -23.34 -18.21 -19.75
C GLN A 371 -22.62 -18.56 -18.43
N SER A 372 -23.25 -19.34 -17.55
CA SER A 372 -22.63 -19.81 -16.30
C SER A 372 -21.87 -21.11 -16.51
N ILE A 373 -20.79 -21.35 -15.75
CA ILE A 373 -20.20 -22.68 -15.59
C ILE A 373 -20.90 -23.38 -14.42
N THR A 374 -21.35 -24.62 -14.63
CA THR A 374 -22.08 -25.41 -13.64
C THR A 374 -21.53 -26.84 -13.59
N ALA A 375 -21.04 -27.30 -12.44
CA ALA A 375 -20.38 -28.60 -12.32
C ALA A 375 -19.24 -28.80 -13.34
N GLY A 376 -18.52 -27.71 -13.65
CA GLY A 376 -17.35 -27.71 -14.54
C GLY A 376 -16.02 -27.69 -13.77
N SER A 377 -14.94 -27.89 -14.51
CA SER A 377 -13.56 -27.81 -14.05
C SER A 377 -12.74 -26.99 -15.05
N ILE A 378 -11.98 -26.03 -14.55
CA ILE A 378 -10.95 -25.30 -15.31
C ILE A 378 -9.65 -25.48 -14.55
N LYS A 379 -8.61 -25.95 -15.24
CA LYS A 379 -7.24 -25.98 -14.74
C LYS A 379 -6.33 -25.34 -15.78
N THR A 380 -5.50 -24.36 -15.46
CA THR A 380 -4.60 -23.73 -16.46
C THR A 380 -3.13 -24.14 -16.31
N ASN A 381 -2.75 -24.53 -15.08
CA ASN A 381 -1.50 -25.17 -14.66
C ASN A 381 -0.34 -24.20 -14.38
N GLY A 382 0.22 -23.54 -15.38
CA GLY A 382 1.39 -22.69 -15.18
C GLY A 382 1.52 -21.64 -16.28
N GLY A 383 2.26 -20.58 -15.98
CA GLY A 383 2.42 -19.35 -16.74
C GLY A 383 1.21 -18.42 -16.58
N ASP A 384 1.46 -17.11 -16.61
CA ASP A 384 0.46 -16.07 -16.31
C ASP A 384 -0.87 -16.23 -17.08
N ASP A 385 -1.89 -16.74 -16.40
CA ASP A 385 -3.16 -17.11 -16.98
C ASP A 385 -4.22 -16.04 -16.78
N THR A 386 -5.17 -15.96 -17.71
CA THR A 386 -6.38 -15.14 -17.54
C THR A 386 -7.62 -15.98 -17.81
N VAL A 387 -8.44 -16.16 -16.78
CA VAL A 387 -9.72 -16.85 -16.84
C VAL A 387 -10.86 -15.84 -16.66
N VAL A 388 -11.76 -15.77 -17.64
CA VAL A 388 -12.95 -14.91 -17.59
C VAL A 388 -14.22 -15.76 -17.67
N ILE A 389 -15.05 -15.69 -16.63
CA ILE A 389 -16.38 -16.27 -16.60
C ILE A 389 -17.40 -15.15 -16.75
N THR A 390 -18.15 -15.14 -17.86
CA THR A 390 -19.03 -14.00 -18.17
C THR A 390 -20.31 -13.95 -17.33
N ASN A 391 -20.56 -14.96 -16.48
CA ASN A 391 -21.72 -15.03 -15.58
C ASN A 391 -21.33 -15.80 -14.29
N ASN A 392 -22.15 -16.74 -13.81
CA ASN A 392 -21.92 -17.43 -12.54
C ASN A 392 -20.96 -18.62 -12.63
N VAL A 393 -20.32 -18.94 -11.52
CA VAL A 393 -19.58 -20.20 -11.26
C VAL A 393 -20.35 -21.01 -10.22
N ILE A 394 -20.92 -22.14 -10.63
CA ILE A 394 -21.84 -22.93 -9.79
C ILE A 394 -21.31 -24.35 -9.63
N ARG A 395 -21.08 -24.84 -8.41
CA ARG A 395 -20.60 -26.21 -8.14
C ARG A 395 -19.39 -26.60 -8.98
N SER A 396 -18.52 -25.66 -9.30
CA SER A 396 -17.41 -25.86 -10.24
C SER A 396 -16.08 -25.69 -9.53
N THR A 397 -15.03 -26.21 -10.15
CA THR A 397 -13.65 -26.03 -9.70
C THR A 397 -12.89 -25.20 -10.72
N ILE A 398 -12.21 -24.15 -10.27
CA ILE A 398 -11.27 -23.37 -11.07
C ILE A 398 -9.94 -23.37 -10.30
N ASP A 399 -8.85 -23.65 -11.01
CA ASP A 399 -7.49 -23.84 -10.50
C ASP A 399 -6.55 -23.22 -11.54
N THR A 400 -5.96 -22.06 -11.27
CA THR A 400 -5.15 -21.38 -12.30
C THR A 400 -3.71 -21.90 -12.29
N GLY A 401 -3.12 -22.11 -11.11
CA GLY A 401 -1.94 -22.93 -10.93
C GLY A 401 -0.74 -22.13 -10.47
N ALA A 402 0.38 -22.19 -11.19
CA ALA A 402 1.57 -21.43 -10.83
C ALA A 402 1.69 -20.17 -11.70
N ASP A 403 2.50 -19.23 -11.22
CA ASP A 403 2.75 -17.92 -11.81
C ASP A 403 1.56 -16.94 -11.62
N ASN A 404 1.66 -15.72 -12.14
CA ASN A 404 0.74 -14.64 -11.75
C ASN A 404 -0.56 -14.69 -12.57
N ASP A 405 -1.64 -15.14 -11.95
CA ASP A 405 -2.89 -15.46 -12.62
C ASP A 405 -4.01 -14.46 -12.34
N LYS A 406 -5.01 -14.45 -13.25
CA LYS A 406 -6.21 -13.63 -13.11
C LYS A 406 -7.48 -14.43 -13.34
N LEU A 407 -8.40 -14.38 -12.38
CA LEU A 407 -9.75 -14.94 -12.50
C LEU A 407 -10.82 -13.85 -12.34
N ASP A 408 -11.53 -13.51 -13.42
CA ASP A 408 -12.66 -12.56 -13.43
C ASP A 408 -14.00 -13.29 -13.62
N ILE A 409 -14.78 -13.38 -12.55
CA ILE A 409 -16.14 -13.90 -12.51
C ILE A 409 -17.11 -12.72 -12.53
N ARG A 410 -17.80 -12.52 -13.65
CA ARG A 410 -18.73 -11.39 -13.79
C ARG A 410 -20.05 -11.56 -13.04
N GLY A 411 -20.40 -12.79 -12.66
CA GLY A 411 -21.57 -13.11 -11.84
C GLY A 411 -21.19 -13.55 -10.43
N ASN A 412 -21.95 -14.49 -9.88
CA ASN A 412 -21.77 -15.03 -8.53
C ASN A 412 -20.94 -16.31 -8.53
N SER A 413 -20.26 -16.58 -7.41
CA SER A 413 -19.77 -17.93 -7.10
C SER A 413 -20.76 -18.63 -6.17
N ARG A 414 -21.08 -19.91 -6.43
CA ARG A 414 -22.02 -20.70 -5.64
C ARG A 414 -21.55 -22.14 -5.44
N THR A 415 -21.19 -22.46 -4.20
CA THR A 415 -20.75 -23.81 -3.80
C THR A 415 -19.60 -24.30 -4.69
N SER A 416 -18.67 -23.41 -5.03
CA SER A 416 -17.58 -23.66 -5.96
C SER A 416 -16.23 -23.61 -5.24
N THR A 417 -15.23 -24.25 -5.84
CA THR A 417 -13.84 -24.18 -5.38
C THR A 417 -13.05 -23.33 -6.36
N LEU A 418 -12.39 -22.29 -5.88
CA LEU A 418 -11.51 -21.41 -6.63
C LEU A 418 -10.12 -21.51 -5.98
N SER A 419 -9.11 -21.86 -6.76
CA SER A 419 -7.71 -21.95 -6.34
C SER A 419 -6.88 -21.11 -7.30
N MET A 420 -6.02 -20.23 -6.78
CA MET A 420 -5.16 -19.40 -7.61
C MET A 420 -3.76 -20.01 -7.74
N GLY A 421 -3.14 -20.39 -6.62
CA GLY A 421 -2.05 -21.36 -6.54
C GLY A 421 -0.75 -20.75 -6.03
N THR A 422 0.23 -20.46 -6.87
CA THR A 422 1.46 -19.78 -6.44
C THR A 422 1.79 -18.63 -7.38
N GLY A 423 2.23 -17.49 -6.88
CA GLY A 423 2.40 -16.27 -7.66
C GLY A 423 1.50 -15.17 -7.11
N ASP A 424 1.65 -13.95 -7.62
CA ASP A 424 0.83 -12.81 -7.18
C ASP A 424 -0.47 -12.78 -8.00
N ASP A 425 -1.55 -13.30 -7.44
CA ASP A 425 -2.78 -13.61 -8.15
C ASP A 425 -3.89 -12.58 -7.94
N VAL A 426 -4.79 -12.47 -8.93
CA VAL A 426 -5.96 -11.58 -8.87
C VAL A 426 -7.27 -12.33 -9.11
N LEU A 427 -8.07 -12.47 -8.04
CA LEU A 427 -9.44 -12.99 -8.10
C LEU A 427 -10.47 -11.87 -7.99
N THR A 428 -11.30 -11.68 -9.03
CA THR A 428 -12.45 -10.77 -9.00
C THR A 428 -13.76 -11.54 -9.14
N ILE A 429 -14.68 -11.36 -8.18
CA ILE A 429 -16.08 -11.79 -8.24
C ILE A 429 -16.95 -10.53 -8.25
N ARG A 430 -17.50 -10.20 -9.41
CA ARG A 430 -18.34 -8.98 -9.59
C ARG A 430 -19.74 -9.13 -9.00
N GLY A 431 -20.16 -10.35 -8.67
CA GLY A 431 -21.37 -10.64 -7.91
C GLY A 431 -21.09 -10.85 -6.43
N LYS A 432 -21.70 -11.88 -5.85
CA LYS A 432 -21.57 -12.31 -4.44
C LYS A 432 -21.01 -13.72 -4.32
N LEU A 433 -20.54 -14.06 -3.12
CA LEU A 433 -20.48 -15.44 -2.67
C LEU A 433 -21.91 -15.88 -2.30
N ALA A 434 -22.56 -16.60 -3.20
CA ALA A 434 -23.95 -17.01 -3.04
C ALA A 434 -24.04 -18.35 -2.30
N GLY A 435 -24.81 -18.37 -1.21
CA GLY A 435 -25.04 -19.57 -0.41
C GLY A 435 -23.87 -19.92 0.50
N LEU A 436 -23.60 -21.23 0.58
CA LEU A 436 -22.62 -21.84 1.48
C LEU A 436 -21.64 -22.73 0.70
N ASN A 437 -20.55 -23.14 1.37
CA ASN A 437 -19.51 -24.03 0.82
C ASN A 437 -18.79 -23.48 -0.42
N ASN A 438 -18.73 -22.16 -0.59
CA ASN A 438 -17.71 -21.61 -1.46
C ASN A 438 -16.35 -21.79 -0.77
N GLN A 439 -15.36 -22.26 -1.51
CA GLN A 439 -14.00 -22.44 -1.02
C GLN A 439 -13.09 -21.65 -1.95
N VAL A 440 -12.43 -20.64 -1.42
CA VAL A 440 -11.43 -19.85 -2.12
C VAL A 440 -10.11 -20.02 -1.39
N ASN A 441 -9.06 -20.34 -2.14
CA ASN A 441 -7.68 -20.39 -1.67
C ASN A 441 -6.84 -19.61 -2.70
N LEU A 442 -6.14 -18.57 -2.27
CA LEU A 442 -5.31 -17.77 -3.17
C LEU A 442 -3.92 -18.41 -3.27
N GLY A 443 -3.26 -18.71 -2.16
CA GLY A 443 -2.12 -19.63 -2.12
C GLY A 443 -0.84 -18.94 -1.64
N ASP A 444 0.29 -19.15 -2.32
CA ASP A 444 1.55 -18.47 -1.97
C ASP A 444 1.77 -17.29 -2.93
N GLY A 445 2.07 -16.09 -2.44
CA GLY A 445 2.28 -14.87 -3.23
C GLY A 445 1.52 -13.69 -2.62
N ASP A 446 1.76 -12.47 -3.13
CA ASP A 446 1.03 -11.28 -2.65
C ASP A 446 -0.29 -11.15 -3.45
N ASP A 447 -1.35 -11.77 -2.94
CA ASP A 447 -2.60 -11.98 -3.68
C ASP A 447 -3.64 -10.87 -3.48
N THR A 448 -4.55 -10.74 -4.44
CA THR A 448 -5.70 -9.82 -4.34
C THR A 448 -7.02 -10.49 -4.69
N MET A 449 -7.94 -10.50 -3.72
CA MET A 449 -9.33 -10.92 -3.89
C MET A 449 -10.31 -9.76 -3.73
N ILE A 450 -11.18 -9.60 -4.73
CA ILE A 450 -12.28 -8.62 -4.72
C ILE A 450 -13.61 -9.33 -4.91
N VAL A 451 -14.53 -9.15 -3.97
CA VAL A 451 -15.93 -9.56 -4.08
C VAL A 451 -16.82 -8.32 -4.00
N ALA A 452 -17.47 -7.96 -5.10
CA ALA A 452 -18.24 -6.73 -5.16
C ALA A 452 -19.39 -6.73 -4.12
N GLY A 453 -20.17 -7.81 -4.06
CA GLY A 453 -21.26 -8.01 -3.11
C GLY A 453 -20.84 -8.71 -1.82
N GLY A 454 -21.83 -9.04 -0.97
CA GLY A 454 -21.60 -9.78 0.27
C GLY A 454 -21.46 -11.30 0.09
N ALA A 455 -21.52 -12.02 1.22
CA ALA A 455 -21.68 -13.46 1.27
C ALA A 455 -23.09 -13.78 1.80
N VAL A 456 -24.02 -14.14 0.91
CA VAL A 456 -25.46 -14.09 1.21
C VAL A 456 -26.08 -15.48 1.26
N PHE A 457 -26.80 -15.76 2.34
CA PHE A 457 -27.58 -16.99 2.52
C PHE A 457 -29.08 -16.77 2.31
N ASN A 458 -29.64 -17.27 1.20
CA ASN A 458 -31.04 -17.03 0.79
C ASN A 458 -32.09 -18.00 1.39
N ASN A 459 -31.78 -18.81 2.41
CA ASN A 459 -32.74 -19.80 2.92
C ASN A 459 -33.33 -19.41 4.28
N ALA A 460 -34.66 -19.39 4.36
CA ALA A 460 -35.42 -18.99 5.56
C ALA A 460 -35.46 -20.06 6.68
N ALA A 461 -34.80 -21.21 6.50
CA ALA A 461 -34.88 -22.32 7.43
C ALA A 461 -33.53 -23.02 7.56
N ALA A 462 -32.83 -22.80 8.68
CA ALA A 462 -31.96 -23.83 9.26
C ALA A 462 -31.39 -23.39 10.61
N SER A 463 -31.96 -23.97 11.66
CA SER A 463 -31.35 -24.13 12.98
C SER A 463 -30.14 -25.10 12.99
N ASP A 464 -29.68 -25.56 11.82
CA ASP A 464 -28.71 -26.65 11.60
C ASP A 464 -27.35 -26.16 11.06
N HIS A 465 -27.16 -24.85 10.86
CA HIS A 465 -25.90 -24.28 10.34
C HIS A 465 -24.83 -24.01 11.42
N GLN A 466 -24.95 -24.68 12.57
CA GLN A 466 -24.05 -24.52 13.72
C GLN A 466 -22.68 -25.18 13.54
N THR A 467 -22.46 -25.97 12.50
CA THR A 467 -21.13 -26.52 12.21
C THR A 467 -20.40 -25.62 11.22
N LYS A 468 -19.30 -24.97 11.67
CA LYS A 468 -18.36 -24.16 10.84
C LYS A 468 -17.95 -24.87 9.53
N THR A 469 -18.07 -26.20 9.46
CA THR A 469 -17.72 -27.03 8.29
C THR A 469 -18.43 -26.65 6.99
N ASN A 470 -19.60 -25.99 7.06
CA ASN A 470 -20.39 -25.66 5.87
C ASN A 470 -20.30 -24.18 5.48
N TRP A 471 -19.51 -23.38 6.18
CA TRP A 471 -19.38 -21.96 5.91
C TRP A 471 -18.65 -21.73 4.58
N ASN A 472 -18.79 -20.52 4.03
CA ASN A 472 -17.88 -20.07 2.98
C ASN A 472 -16.49 -19.96 3.59
N LYS A 473 -15.47 -20.39 2.87
CA LYS A 473 -14.07 -20.32 3.28
C LYS A 473 -13.30 -19.47 2.31
N ILE A 474 -12.55 -18.53 2.85
CA ILE A 474 -11.58 -17.72 2.15
C ILE A 474 -10.27 -17.92 2.90
N ASP A 475 -9.26 -18.37 2.17
CA ASP A 475 -7.91 -18.65 2.62
C ASP A 475 -7.02 -17.82 1.70
N LEU A 476 -6.38 -16.78 2.23
CA LEU A 476 -5.52 -15.91 1.41
C LEU A 476 -4.19 -16.62 1.20
N GLY A 477 -3.49 -16.99 2.28
CA GLY A 477 -2.42 -17.97 2.25
C GLY A 477 -1.11 -17.38 2.77
N ALA A 478 -0.07 -17.35 1.98
CA ALA A 478 1.23 -16.82 2.40
C ALA A 478 1.67 -15.68 1.48
N GLY A 479 1.97 -14.52 2.03
CA GLY A 479 2.27 -13.29 1.30
C GLY A 479 1.53 -12.13 1.92
N ASN A 480 1.68 -10.93 1.37
CA ASN A 480 0.96 -9.74 1.83
C ASN A 480 -0.33 -9.58 1.03
N ASP A 481 -1.40 -10.22 1.49
CA ASP A 481 -2.62 -10.40 0.74
C ASP A 481 -3.64 -9.27 0.95
N LYS A 482 -4.54 -9.14 -0.02
CA LYS A 482 -5.64 -8.15 0.01
C LYS A 482 -6.98 -8.79 -0.23
N LEU A 483 -7.92 -8.56 0.69
CA LEU A 483 -9.33 -8.93 0.51
C LEU A 483 -10.24 -7.70 0.64
N SER A 484 -11.05 -7.43 -0.39
CA SER A 484 -12.16 -6.49 -0.32
C SER A 484 -13.49 -7.20 -0.59
N MET A 485 -14.44 -7.10 0.34
CA MET A 485 -15.77 -7.73 0.19
C MET A 485 -16.92 -6.78 0.55
N GLY A 486 -17.88 -6.65 -0.37
CA GLY A 486 -19.14 -5.92 -0.16
C GLY A 486 -19.11 -4.43 -0.49
N GLU A 487 -17.96 -3.87 -0.86
CA GLU A 487 -17.79 -2.43 -1.10
C GLU A 487 -18.63 -1.85 -2.24
N LYS A 488 -19.03 -2.67 -3.22
CA LYS A 488 -19.66 -2.20 -4.47
C LYS A 488 -21.06 -2.78 -4.70
N GLY A 489 -21.39 -3.88 -4.05
CA GLY A 489 -22.60 -4.67 -4.26
C GLY A 489 -23.45 -4.80 -3.00
N ALA A 490 -24.68 -5.29 -3.19
CA ALA A 490 -25.61 -5.49 -2.09
C ALA A 490 -25.31 -6.79 -1.30
N GLY A 491 -25.82 -6.85 -0.07
CA GLY A 491 -25.84 -8.05 0.75
C GLY A 491 -24.94 -7.96 1.99
N ASN A 492 -25.40 -8.60 3.06
CA ASN A 492 -24.61 -8.84 4.26
C ASN A 492 -23.48 -9.84 3.98
N ILE A 493 -22.52 -9.92 4.89
CA ILE A 493 -21.53 -11.00 4.89
C ILE A 493 -21.94 -11.97 5.98
N GLN A 494 -22.25 -13.21 5.58
CA GLN A 494 -22.84 -14.21 6.45
C GLN A 494 -22.17 -15.57 6.29
N TYR A 495 -21.96 -16.27 7.41
CA TYR A 495 -21.42 -17.63 7.44
C TYR A 495 -20.12 -17.75 6.64
N THR A 496 -19.15 -16.91 6.97
CA THR A 496 -17.87 -16.83 6.27
C THR A 496 -16.73 -17.00 7.27
N ASP A 497 -15.80 -17.87 6.93
CA ASP A 497 -14.53 -18.10 7.62
C ASP A 497 -13.43 -17.55 6.73
N ILE A 498 -12.66 -16.59 7.25
CA ILE A 498 -11.56 -15.91 6.56
C ILE A 498 -10.28 -16.19 7.35
N GLN A 499 -9.27 -16.69 6.66
CA GLN A 499 -7.91 -16.91 7.16
C GLN A 499 -6.99 -16.10 6.24
N ALA A 500 -6.26 -15.13 6.81
CA ALA A 500 -5.34 -14.31 6.04
C ALA A 500 -4.03 -15.09 5.84
N GLY A 501 -3.38 -15.51 6.94
CA GLY A 501 -2.38 -16.59 6.91
C GLY A 501 -1.04 -16.10 7.41
N THR A 502 -0.04 -15.95 6.53
CA THR A 502 1.26 -15.37 6.91
C THR A 502 1.64 -14.21 6.02
N GLY A 503 2.16 -13.12 6.56
CA GLY A 503 2.52 -11.90 5.84
C GLY A 503 1.76 -10.71 6.40
N ASP A 504 1.99 -9.50 5.90
CA ASP A 504 1.27 -8.31 6.38
C ASP A 504 0.01 -8.11 5.51
N ASP A 505 -1.13 -8.63 5.97
CA ASP A 505 -2.38 -8.73 5.21
C ASP A 505 -3.32 -7.53 5.40
N VAL A 506 -4.13 -7.23 4.37
CA VAL A 506 -5.14 -6.15 4.43
C VAL A 506 -6.53 -6.67 4.05
N ILE A 507 -7.45 -6.67 5.00
CA ILE A 507 -8.83 -7.12 4.83
C ILE A 507 -9.81 -5.97 5.05
N THR A 508 -10.64 -5.68 4.04
CA THR A 508 -11.75 -4.73 4.13
C THR A 508 -13.10 -5.42 3.96
N LEU A 509 -13.93 -5.35 5.01
CA LEU A 509 -15.29 -5.89 5.03
C LEU A 509 -16.31 -4.75 5.08
N SER A 510 -16.98 -4.50 3.95
CA SER A 510 -17.93 -3.39 3.81
C SER A 510 -19.32 -3.88 3.36
N PRO A 511 -19.99 -4.76 4.13
CA PRO A 511 -21.25 -5.38 3.72
C PRO A 511 -22.26 -4.33 3.24
N ASN A 512 -22.89 -4.59 2.09
CA ASN A 512 -23.86 -3.69 1.44
C ASN A 512 -23.39 -2.23 1.36
N ARG A 513 -22.13 -1.99 0.93
CA ARG A 513 -21.53 -0.64 0.82
C ARG A 513 -21.54 0.12 2.15
N GLY A 514 -21.21 -0.55 3.25
CA GLY A 514 -21.19 0.06 4.58
C GLY A 514 -22.51 0.02 5.35
N LYS A 515 -23.58 -0.50 4.73
CA LYS A 515 -24.96 -0.43 5.26
C LYS A 515 -25.52 -1.79 5.69
N GLY A 516 -24.70 -2.83 5.65
CA GLY A 516 -25.07 -4.21 5.97
C GLY A 516 -24.39 -4.69 7.24
N ASP A 517 -24.74 -5.90 7.64
CA ASP A 517 -24.23 -6.52 8.88
C ASP A 517 -23.15 -7.56 8.57
N LEU A 518 -22.25 -7.78 9.54
CA LEU A 518 -21.51 -9.04 9.66
C LEU A 518 -22.30 -9.98 10.56
N PHE A 519 -22.54 -11.21 10.09
CA PHE A 519 -23.32 -12.19 10.85
C PHE A 519 -22.74 -13.60 10.74
N TRP A 520 -22.29 -14.18 11.86
CA TRP A 520 -21.56 -15.45 11.84
C TRP A 520 -20.35 -15.38 10.90
N VAL A 521 -19.43 -14.49 11.24
CA VAL A 521 -18.19 -14.28 10.49
C VAL A 521 -17.02 -14.57 11.41
N ASN A 522 -16.05 -15.32 10.91
CA ASN A 522 -14.77 -15.56 11.56
C ASN A 522 -13.69 -14.93 10.69
N VAL A 523 -12.82 -14.14 11.30
CA VAL A 523 -11.61 -13.58 10.70
C VAL A 523 -10.45 -13.94 11.61
N ASP A 524 -9.44 -14.56 11.03
CA ASP A 524 -8.17 -14.91 11.65
C ASP A 524 -7.09 -14.26 10.76
N LEU A 525 -6.37 -13.26 11.27
CA LEU A 525 -5.38 -12.54 10.45
C LEU A 525 -4.09 -13.37 10.34
N GLY A 526 -3.63 -13.98 11.43
CA GLY A 526 -2.57 -14.99 11.38
C GLY A 526 -1.23 -14.42 11.81
N ASP A 527 -0.16 -14.71 11.08
CA ASP A 527 1.19 -14.20 11.40
C ASP A 527 1.48 -12.96 10.53
N GLY A 528 1.73 -11.79 11.10
CA GLY A 528 1.82 -10.56 10.31
C GLY A 528 1.65 -9.29 11.12
N ASN A 529 1.87 -8.13 10.51
CA ASN A 529 1.27 -6.89 11.03
C ASN A 529 0.07 -6.57 10.14
N ASP A 530 -1.08 -7.08 10.51
CA ASP A 530 -2.26 -7.12 9.65
C ASP A 530 -3.17 -5.91 9.85
N GLU A 531 -3.94 -5.56 8.83
CA GLU A 531 -4.96 -4.52 8.89
C GLU A 531 -6.36 -5.08 8.54
N LEU A 532 -7.27 -5.02 9.51
CA LEU A 532 -8.69 -5.34 9.32
C LEU A 532 -9.54 -4.08 9.43
N ILE A 533 -10.24 -3.71 8.35
CA ILE A 533 -11.18 -2.60 8.31
C ILE A 533 -12.61 -3.13 8.18
N VAL A 534 -13.45 -2.87 9.19
CA VAL A 534 -14.85 -3.30 9.19
C VAL A 534 -15.80 -2.10 9.11
N LYS A 535 -16.45 -1.98 7.96
CA LYS A 535 -17.49 -0.97 7.67
C LYS A 535 -18.86 -1.65 7.68
N ALA A 536 -19.29 -2.13 8.83
CA ALA A 536 -20.58 -2.80 8.98
C ALA A 536 -21.53 -1.98 9.86
N SER A 537 -22.82 -2.02 9.58
CA SER A 537 -23.83 -1.38 10.45
C SER A 537 -23.97 -2.11 11.79
N ASP A 538 -23.65 -3.39 11.87
CA ASP A 538 -23.73 -4.19 13.10
C ASP A 538 -22.82 -5.43 13.02
N LEU A 539 -22.35 -5.87 14.19
CA LEU A 539 -21.52 -7.07 14.38
C LEU A 539 -22.25 -8.11 15.23
N ARG A 540 -22.59 -9.25 14.62
CA ARG A 540 -23.38 -10.31 15.28
C ARG A 540 -22.69 -11.65 15.19
N MET A 541 -22.27 -12.20 16.33
CA MET A 541 -21.55 -13.48 16.40
C MET A 541 -20.34 -13.46 15.47
N THR A 542 -19.63 -12.33 15.51
CA THR A 542 -18.40 -12.10 14.77
C THR A 542 -17.23 -12.43 15.67
N TYR A 543 -16.27 -13.17 15.15
CA TYR A 543 -15.04 -13.54 15.84
C TYR A 543 -13.89 -13.00 15.01
N ILE A 544 -13.10 -12.12 15.62
CA ILE A 544 -11.88 -11.55 15.04
C ILE A 544 -10.74 -11.94 15.96
N ASN A 545 -9.67 -12.47 15.38
CA ASN A 545 -8.40 -12.76 15.99
C ASN A 545 -7.33 -12.10 15.12
N GLY A 546 -6.49 -11.22 15.69
CA GLY A 546 -5.35 -10.67 14.96
C GLY A 546 -4.32 -11.79 14.76
N GLY A 547 -3.65 -12.24 15.81
CA GLY A 547 -2.79 -13.42 15.72
C GLY A 547 -1.41 -13.16 16.28
N GLU A 548 -0.36 -13.22 15.49
CA GLU A 548 1.00 -12.88 15.87
C GLU A 548 1.47 -11.64 15.10
N GLY A 549 2.05 -10.66 15.80
CA GLY A 549 2.56 -9.40 15.22
C GLY A 549 1.67 -8.22 15.61
N ASN A 550 1.93 -7.02 15.09
CA ASN A 550 1.25 -5.81 15.57
C ASN A 550 0.08 -5.46 14.65
N ASP A 551 -1.11 -5.89 15.04
CA ASP A 551 -2.29 -5.83 14.18
C ASP A 551 -3.09 -4.54 14.40
N THR A 552 -3.74 -4.07 13.34
CA THR A 552 -4.70 -2.96 13.39
C THR A 552 -6.10 -3.44 13.04
N ILE A 553 -7.01 -3.38 14.00
CA ILE A 553 -8.42 -3.76 13.85
C ILE A 553 -9.29 -2.48 13.93
N ASP A 554 -9.68 -1.94 12.78
CA ASP A 554 -10.53 -0.76 12.66
C ASP A 554 -12.03 -1.11 12.63
N LEU A 555 -12.70 -0.86 13.76
CA LEU A 555 -14.14 -0.97 13.96
C LEU A 555 -14.80 0.40 14.18
N SER A 556 -14.14 1.50 13.79
CA SER A 556 -14.62 2.87 13.97
C SER A 556 -15.97 3.15 13.28
N GLN A 557 -16.24 2.42 12.19
CA GLN A 557 -17.49 2.51 11.43
C GLN A 557 -18.48 1.38 11.78
N ALA A 558 -18.09 0.46 12.66
CA ALA A 558 -18.98 -0.57 13.17
C ALA A 558 -19.80 -0.06 14.34
N GLN A 559 -21.07 -0.48 14.44
CA GLN A 559 -21.88 -0.24 15.63
C GLN A 559 -21.97 -1.51 16.50
N PHE A 560 -21.89 -1.31 17.81
CA PHE A 560 -22.09 -2.38 18.80
C PHE A 560 -23.47 -2.20 19.47
N THR A 561 -24.57 -2.49 18.76
CA THR A 561 -25.93 -2.27 19.32
C THR A 561 -26.80 -3.53 19.24
N THR A 562 -27.54 -3.82 20.31
CA THR A 562 -28.46 -4.97 20.35
C THR A 562 -29.91 -4.60 19.98
N THR A 563 -30.15 -3.51 19.24
CA THR A 563 -31.46 -2.84 19.25
C THR A 563 -32.63 -3.75 18.82
N TYR A 564 -32.42 -4.85 18.07
CA TYR A 564 -33.55 -5.67 17.56
C TYR A 564 -33.34 -7.18 17.31
N HIS A 565 -32.59 -7.94 18.10
CA HIS A 565 -32.26 -9.33 17.67
C HIS A 565 -32.62 -10.48 18.64
N THR A 566 -33.25 -11.52 18.07
CA THR A 566 -33.77 -12.75 18.71
C THR A 566 -32.74 -13.90 18.73
N HIS A 567 -31.51 -13.66 18.30
CA HIS A 567 -30.45 -14.68 18.23
C HIS A 567 -29.64 -14.68 19.55
N VAL A 568 -28.93 -15.76 19.86
CA VAL A 568 -28.19 -15.93 21.14
C VAL A 568 -26.74 -16.25 20.81
N GLY A 569 -25.80 -15.37 21.12
CA GLY A 569 -24.37 -15.61 20.92
C GLY A 569 -23.50 -14.37 21.11
N ASP A 570 -22.20 -14.62 21.25
CA ASP A 570 -21.21 -13.63 21.66
C ASP A 570 -20.40 -13.15 20.44
N THR A 571 -20.01 -11.87 20.45
CA THR A 571 -19.04 -11.29 19.50
C THR A 571 -17.71 -11.14 20.23
N ARG A 572 -16.62 -11.62 19.63
CA ARG A 572 -15.28 -11.57 20.22
C ARG A 572 -14.32 -10.86 19.27
N ILE A 573 -13.55 -9.93 19.80
CA ILE A 573 -12.39 -9.33 19.15
C ILE A 573 -11.19 -9.57 20.06
N ASP A 574 -10.10 -10.07 19.49
CA ASP A 574 -8.84 -10.42 20.15
C ASP A 574 -7.72 -9.88 19.23
N GLY A 575 -6.84 -9.02 19.73
CA GLY A 575 -5.67 -8.57 18.97
C GLY A 575 -4.68 -9.70 18.81
N GLY A 576 -4.38 -10.44 19.88
CA GLY A 576 -3.52 -11.62 19.80
C GLY A 576 -2.20 -11.38 20.53
N ASN A 577 -1.08 -11.70 19.89
CA ASN A 577 0.27 -11.46 20.40
C ASN A 577 0.91 -10.32 19.59
N GLY A 578 1.45 -9.32 20.27
CA GLY A 578 2.07 -8.15 19.65
C GLY A 578 1.48 -6.88 20.24
N ASN A 579 1.87 -5.72 19.73
CA ASN A 579 1.36 -4.44 20.21
C ASN A 579 0.22 -4.00 19.30
N ASP A 580 -0.99 -4.45 19.59
CA ASP A 580 -2.13 -4.32 18.70
C ASP A 580 -2.86 -3.00 18.87
N LYS A 581 -3.51 -2.53 17.80
CA LYS A 581 -4.38 -1.36 17.81
C LYS A 581 -5.81 -1.72 17.44
N ILE A 582 -6.73 -1.60 18.40
CA ILE A 582 -8.17 -1.82 18.18
C ILE A 582 -8.89 -0.47 18.22
N ILE A 583 -9.47 -0.05 17.10
CA ILE A 583 -10.19 1.23 16.97
C ILE A 583 -11.69 1.00 17.08
N LEU A 584 -12.34 1.69 18.01
CA LEU A 584 -13.76 1.50 18.33
C LEU A 584 -14.58 2.74 17.95
N GLY A 585 -15.71 2.47 17.28
CA GLY A 585 -16.73 3.44 16.91
C GLY A 585 -17.76 3.68 18.00
N ASP A 586 -19.04 3.60 17.61
CA ASP A 586 -20.18 3.70 18.52
C ASP A 586 -20.33 2.39 19.32
N VAL A 587 -19.70 2.36 20.49
CA VAL A 587 -19.80 1.24 21.43
C VAL A 587 -21.05 1.41 22.29
N GLY A 588 -22.12 0.77 21.86
CA GLY A 588 -23.41 0.79 22.56
C GLY A 588 -23.44 -0.08 23.81
N TYR A 589 -24.64 -0.57 24.11
CA TYR A 589 -24.93 -1.34 25.31
C TYR A 589 -25.16 -2.81 25.00
N THR A 590 -24.81 -3.66 25.95
CA THR A 590 -25.05 -5.11 25.86
C THR A 590 -26.23 -5.54 26.74
N THR A 591 -26.67 -6.78 26.56
CA THR A 591 -27.71 -7.42 27.38
C THR A 591 -27.20 -8.76 27.87
N ASP A 592 -27.84 -9.37 28.87
CA ASP A 592 -27.42 -10.69 29.37
C ASP A 592 -27.41 -11.81 28.31
N THR A 593 -28.07 -11.61 27.15
CA THR A 593 -28.12 -12.60 26.06
C THR A 593 -27.06 -12.43 24.98
N HIS A 594 -26.39 -11.27 24.91
CA HIS A 594 -25.36 -10.95 23.93
C HIS A 594 -24.17 -10.33 24.62
N TYR A 595 -23.05 -11.05 24.63
CA TYR A 595 -21.81 -10.58 25.22
C TYR A 595 -20.85 -10.12 24.12
N TYR A 596 -20.33 -8.91 24.27
CA TYR A 596 -19.21 -8.42 23.47
C TYR A 596 -17.98 -8.48 24.35
N LYS A 597 -16.96 -9.20 23.89
CA LYS A 597 -15.66 -9.28 24.53
C LYS A 597 -14.60 -8.76 23.56
N ILE A 598 -13.86 -7.75 24.00
CA ILE A 598 -12.73 -7.17 23.29
C ILE A 598 -11.51 -7.32 24.20
N THR A 599 -10.38 -7.73 23.64
CA THR A 599 -9.11 -7.80 24.35
C THR A 599 -7.99 -7.42 23.38
N GLY A 600 -6.99 -6.66 23.85
CA GLY A 600 -5.75 -6.45 23.13
C GLY A 600 -5.01 -7.78 22.97
N GLY A 601 -4.73 -8.45 24.09
CA GLY A 601 -4.14 -9.79 24.05
C GLY A 601 -2.85 -9.82 24.86
N ALA A 602 -1.73 -10.14 24.24
CA ALA A 602 -0.42 -10.13 24.85
C ALA A 602 0.50 -9.15 24.11
N GLY A 603 1.08 -8.19 24.83
CA GLY A 603 1.88 -7.11 24.30
C GLY A 603 1.40 -5.78 24.83
N ASP A 604 1.96 -4.68 24.33
CA ASP A 604 1.61 -3.34 24.79
C ASP A 604 0.53 -2.75 23.85
N ASP A 605 -0.74 -3.03 24.15
CA ASP A 605 -1.85 -2.79 23.22
C ASP A 605 -2.46 -1.39 23.34
N VAL A 606 -3.14 -0.95 22.29
CA VAL A 606 -3.89 0.30 22.21
C VAL A 606 -5.36 0.03 21.86
N VAL A 607 -6.28 0.39 22.75
CA VAL A 607 -7.72 0.43 22.44
C VAL A 607 -8.16 1.89 22.30
N GLU A 608 -8.51 2.29 21.08
CA GLU A 608 -8.82 3.67 20.71
C GLU A 608 -10.33 3.92 20.63
N PHE A 609 -10.82 4.91 21.38
CA PHE A 609 -12.21 5.34 21.37
C PHE A 609 -12.38 6.61 20.52
N THR A 610 -13.20 6.50 19.48
CA THR A 610 -13.52 7.61 18.58
C THR A 610 -14.84 8.32 18.92
N GLN A 611 -15.64 7.72 19.81
CA GLN A 611 -16.93 8.21 20.29
C GLN A 611 -17.09 7.95 21.80
N ASP A 612 -18.14 8.51 22.40
CA ASP A 612 -18.42 8.35 23.83
C ASP A 612 -18.57 6.87 24.21
N TYR A 613 -17.87 6.45 25.25
CA TYR A 613 -18.08 5.19 25.95
C TYR A 613 -18.60 5.50 27.36
N SER A 614 -19.92 5.60 27.50
CA SER A 614 -20.55 5.85 28.79
C SER A 614 -21.91 5.18 28.87
N ILE A 615 -22.08 4.27 29.82
CA ILE A 615 -23.35 3.55 29.98
C ILE A 615 -24.41 4.28 30.82
N HIS A 616 -23.98 5.28 31.57
CA HIS A 616 -24.88 5.99 32.44
C HIS A 616 -25.64 7.06 31.66
N GLU A 617 -26.82 6.70 31.16
CA GLU A 617 -27.81 7.70 30.76
C GLU A 617 -28.36 8.35 32.03
N TYR A 618 -28.11 9.64 32.18
CA TYR A 618 -28.72 10.45 33.23
C TYR A 618 -29.83 11.28 32.60
N ASN A 619 -31.00 11.31 33.24
CA ASN A 619 -31.98 12.33 32.87
C ASN A 619 -31.46 13.74 33.17
N ASN A 620 -32.15 14.77 32.69
CA ASN A 620 -31.84 16.18 32.90
C ASN A 620 -31.80 16.63 34.39
N ARG A 621 -32.02 15.71 35.35
CA ARG A 621 -31.91 15.91 36.81
C ARG A 621 -30.75 15.13 37.44
N GLY A 622 -29.89 14.49 36.63
CA GLY A 622 -28.72 13.74 37.09
C GLY A 622 -29.05 12.37 37.70
N ALA A 623 -30.28 11.85 37.51
CA ALA A 623 -30.62 10.50 37.94
C ALA A 623 -30.46 9.52 36.77
N GLU A 624 -29.75 8.43 37.01
CA GLU A 624 -29.54 7.34 36.07
C GLU A 624 -30.88 6.71 35.68
N ILE A 625 -31.14 6.58 34.38
CA ILE A 625 -32.46 6.17 33.85
C ILE A 625 -32.52 4.73 33.31
N ASN A 626 -31.39 4.03 33.16
CA ASN A 626 -31.36 2.70 32.54
C ASN A 626 -30.47 1.69 33.29
N THR A 627 -31.04 0.97 34.26
CA THR A 627 -30.33 0.04 35.16
C THR A 627 -30.23 -1.41 34.67
N ASN A 628 -30.70 -1.73 33.45
CA ASN A 628 -30.72 -3.10 32.90
C ASN A 628 -29.80 -3.24 31.67
N ARG A 629 -28.81 -2.36 31.53
CA ARG A 629 -27.87 -2.38 30.42
C ARG A 629 -26.49 -2.73 30.95
N ASN A 630 -25.84 -3.65 30.24
CA ASN A 630 -24.53 -4.18 30.56
C ASN A 630 -23.49 -3.44 29.70
N GLN A 631 -22.27 -3.24 30.19
CA GLN A 631 -21.17 -2.71 29.38
C GLN A 631 -20.61 -3.80 28.46
N VAL A 632 -19.87 -3.37 27.43
CA VAL A 632 -18.95 -4.26 26.72
C VAL A 632 -17.78 -4.59 27.66
N ASP A 633 -17.32 -5.83 27.66
CA ASP A 633 -16.09 -6.23 28.37
C ASP A 633 -14.89 -5.93 27.47
N ILE A 634 -14.08 -4.97 27.87
CA ILE A 634 -12.91 -4.51 27.11
C ILE A 634 -11.68 -4.64 28.02
N GLN A 635 -10.70 -5.42 27.58
CA GLN A 635 -9.46 -5.69 28.29
C GLN A 635 -8.26 -5.20 27.48
N GLY A 636 -7.22 -4.71 28.16
CA GLY A 636 -5.88 -4.60 27.56
C GLY A 636 -5.33 -6.01 27.38
N GLY A 637 -4.86 -6.62 28.46
CA GLY A 637 -4.44 -8.01 28.46
C GLY A 637 -3.16 -8.23 29.25
N GLU A 638 -2.22 -8.98 28.69
CA GLU A 638 -0.87 -9.13 29.24
C GLU A 638 0.06 -8.08 28.63
N GLY A 639 0.49 -7.09 29.39
CA GLY A 639 1.52 -6.15 28.94
C GLY A 639 1.31 -4.78 29.55
N PHE A 640 1.71 -3.73 28.83
CA PHE A 640 1.38 -2.36 29.18
C PHE A 640 0.35 -1.81 28.19
N ASP A 641 -0.90 -1.77 28.61
CA ASP A 641 -2.00 -1.45 27.70
C ASP A 641 -2.51 -0.03 27.89
N THR A 642 -2.91 0.60 26.77
CA THR A 642 -3.29 2.01 26.72
C THR A 642 -4.68 2.21 26.12
N ILE A 643 -5.55 2.91 26.84
CA ILE A 643 -6.79 3.47 26.28
C ILE A 643 -6.44 4.77 25.57
N SER A 644 -6.65 4.86 24.26
CA SER A 644 -6.53 6.12 23.51
C SER A 644 -7.91 6.77 23.38
N ILE A 645 -8.05 8.05 23.73
CA ILE A 645 -9.30 8.80 23.59
C ILE A 645 -9.09 9.91 22.57
N ILE A 646 -9.85 9.88 21.48
CA ILE A 646 -9.75 10.89 20.43
C ILE A 646 -11.09 11.58 20.19
N GLY A 647 -11.02 12.77 19.58
CA GLY A 647 -12.20 13.57 19.22
C GLY A 647 -12.60 14.58 20.30
N SER A 648 -13.02 15.77 19.85
CA SER A 648 -13.41 16.84 20.77
C SER A 648 -14.77 16.55 21.40
N GLY A 649 -14.81 16.47 22.72
CA GLY A 649 -16.00 16.21 23.53
C GLY A 649 -16.18 14.74 23.92
N THR A 650 -15.28 13.85 23.48
CA THR A 650 -15.37 12.41 23.75
C THR A 650 -15.17 12.12 25.23
N THR A 651 -16.11 11.35 25.81
CA THR A 651 -16.07 10.90 27.20
C THR A 651 -15.96 9.38 27.29
N VAL A 652 -14.96 8.89 28.00
CA VAL A 652 -14.80 7.45 28.32
C VAL A 652 -14.95 7.24 29.83
N ASP A 653 -15.91 6.41 30.22
CA ASP A 653 -16.15 5.98 31.60
C ASP A 653 -15.52 4.61 31.83
N MET A 654 -14.44 4.56 32.63
CA MET A 654 -13.72 3.32 32.95
C MET A 654 -14.45 2.41 33.94
N SER A 655 -15.66 2.77 34.37
CA SER A 655 -16.48 1.96 35.27
C SER A 655 -16.42 0.49 34.85
N SER A 656 -15.98 -0.37 35.77
CA SER A 656 -15.93 -1.82 35.60
C SER A 656 -16.79 -2.52 36.63
N GLY A 657 -17.23 -3.74 36.31
CA GLY A 657 -18.11 -4.48 37.20
C GLY A 657 -18.45 -5.88 36.72
N THR A 658 -19.59 -6.36 37.22
CA THR A 658 -20.14 -7.64 36.82
C THR A 658 -21.62 -7.51 36.52
N SER A 659 -22.04 -8.07 35.38
CA SER A 659 -23.42 -8.19 34.97
C SER A 659 -24.29 -8.92 36.00
N GLY A 660 -25.62 -8.81 35.87
CA GLY A 660 -26.56 -9.66 36.63
C GLY A 660 -26.40 -11.17 36.38
N SER A 661 -25.69 -11.54 35.31
CA SER A 661 -25.31 -12.91 34.94
C SER A 661 -23.88 -13.31 35.38
N ASN A 662 -23.23 -12.52 36.26
CA ASN A 662 -21.83 -12.70 36.72
C ASN A 662 -20.77 -12.66 35.60
N ARG A 663 -21.04 -11.93 34.52
CA ARG A 663 -20.07 -11.70 33.43
C ARG A 663 -19.28 -10.43 33.72
N PRO A 664 -17.95 -10.41 33.51
CA PRO A 664 -17.16 -9.18 33.60
C PRO A 664 -17.65 -8.13 32.59
N GLU A 665 -17.56 -6.86 32.98
CA GLU A 665 -18.00 -5.70 32.19
C GLU A 665 -17.09 -4.50 32.42
N GLY A 666 -17.03 -3.60 31.44
CA GLY A 666 -16.30 -2.34 31.52
C GLY A 666 -14.85 -2.46 31.03
N LEU A 667 -14.03 -1.48 31.43
CA LEU A 667 -12.62 -1.38 31.04
C LEU A 667 -11.71 -1.95 32.15
N ARG A 668 -10.91 -2.96 31.80
CA ARG A 668 -10.05 -3.70 32.76
C ARG A 668 -8.68 -3.98 32.14
N ASP A 669 -7.72 -4.29 33.00
CA ASP A 669 -6.38 -4.73 32.57
C ASP A 669 -5.69 -3.70 31.65
N PHE A 670 -5.82 -2.41 31.97
CA PHE A 670 -5.11 -1.29 31.33
C PHE A 670 -4.18 -0.58 32.31
N GLU A 671 -3.06 -0.06 31.84
CA GLU A 671 -2.11 0.70 32.66
C GLU A 671 -2.04 2.18 32.29
N ALA A 672 -2.56 2.59 31.12
CA ALA A 672 -2.64 3.99 30.74
C ALA A 672 -3.95 4.42 30.06
N VAL A 673 -4.20 5.72 30.16
CA VAL A 673 -5.16 6.47 29.36
C VAL A 673 -4.40 7.61 28.68
N ASP A 674 -4.58 7.76 27.38
CA ASP A 674 -3.95 8.78 26.57
C ASP A 674 -5.00 9.70 25.96
N MET A 675 -4.96 10.97 26.33
CA MET A 675 -5.77 12.07 25.81
C MET A 675 -4.88 13.13 25.14
N THR A 676 -3.71 12.74 24.58
CA THR A 676 -2.80 13.70 23.92
C THR A 676 -3.29 14.14 22.54
N ALA A 677 -4.35 13.51 22.01
CA ALA A 677 -4.98 13.91 20.77
C ALA A 677 -5.67 15.28 20.89
N SER A 678 -5.66 16.08 19.82
CA SER A 678 -6.24 17.42 19.87
C SER A 678 -7.76 17.43 20.15
N GLY A 679 -8.20 18.34 21.01
CA GLY A 679 -9.61 18.50 21.40
C GLY A 679 -9.76 18.28 22.90
N ALA A 680 -10.87 18.70 23.48
CA ALA A 680 -11.12 18.43 24.89
C ALA A 680 -11.68 17.00 25.04
N GLN A 681 -11.00 16.11 25.75
CA GLN A 681 -11.51 14.79 26.11
C GLN A 681 -11.84 14.69 27.60
N THR A 682 -12.54 13.63 27.98
CA THR A 682 -12.83 13.34 29.38
C THR A 682 -12.67 11.85 29.68
N VAL A 683 -11.92 11.53 30.73
CA VAL A 683 -11.90 10.20 31.31
C VAL A 683 -12.51 10.23 32.71
N LYS A 684 -13.41 9.28 33.01
CA LYS A 684 -13.96 9.07 34.34
C LYS A 684 -13.37 7.80 34.93
N VAL A 685 -12.76 7.94 36.11
CA VAL A 685 -12.03 6.87 36.78
C VAL A 685 -12.37 6.87 38.26
N LYS A 686 -12.97 5.79 38.77
CA LYS A 686 -13.21 5.60 40.21
C LYS A 686 -12.10 4.75 40.82
N LEU A 687 -12.01 4.74 42.14
CA LEU A 687 -11.09 3.86 42.86
C LEU A 687 -11.22 2.38 42.46
N ALA A 688 -12.44 1.90 42.25
CA ALA A 688 -12.68 0.51 41.84
C ALA A 688 -12.05 0.22 40.47
N ASP A 689 -12.08 1.19 39.57
CA ASP A 689 -11.57 1.05 38.20
C ASP A 689 -10.04 0.98 38.23
N VAL A 690 -9.37 1.84 39.01
CA VAL A 690 -7.91 1.75 39.17
C VAL A 690 -7.50 0.40 39.77
N LEU A 691 -8.25 -0.14 40.72
CA LEU A 691 -7.95 -1.45 41.32
C LEU A 691 -8.20 -2.61 40.35
N ALA A 692 -9.12 -2.46 39.40
CA ALA A 692 -9.35 -3.43 38.33
C ALA A 692 -8.28 -3.36 37.21
N ASN A 693 -7.45 -2.32 37.21
CA ASN A 693 -6.47 -1.96 36.20
C ASN A 693 -5.08 -1.85 36.85
N SER A 694 -4.56 -2.98 37.34
CA SER A 694 -3.27 -3.15 38.04
C SER A 694 -3.06 -2.42 39.39
N GLY A 695 -3.97 -1.51 39.77
CA GLY A 695 -3.82 -0.63 40.95
C GLY A 695 -2.98 0.62 40.68
N THR A 696 -2.40 0.76 39.49
CA THR A 696 -1.64 1.94 39.04
C THR A 696 -2.05 2.34 37.62
N LEU A 697 -2.43 3.59 37.42
CA LEU A 697 -2.85 4.11 36.11
C LEU A 697 -2.05 5.38 35.74
N TYR A 698 -1.62 5.51 34.49
CA TYR A 698 -1.03 6.72 33.93
C TYR A 698 -2.06 7.44 33.06
N ILE A 699 -2.23 8.75 33.21
CA ILE A 699 -3.17 9.53 32.39
C ILE A 699 -2.42 10.70 31.76
N ALA A 700 -2.24 10.64 30.44
CA ALA A 700 -1.64 11.69 29.61
C ALA A 700 -2.73 12.61 29.03
N GLY A 701 -2.42 13.89 28.84
CA GLY A 701 -3.35 14.86 28.28
C GLY A 701 -2.89 16.30 28.50
N ASP A 702 -3.67 17.27 28.05
CA ASP A 702 -3.37 18.69 28.16
C ASP A 702 -4.40 19.47 28.99
N SER A 703 -4.24 20.80 29.01
CA SER A 703 -5.09 21.71 29.79
C SER A 703 -6.57 21.75 29.37
N SER A 704 -6.89 21.23 28.19
CA SER A 704 -8.26 21.12 27.66
C SER A 704 -8.99 19.87 28.12
N ASP A 705 -8.26 18.87 28.61
CA ASP A 705 -8.81 17.59 29.06
C ASP A 705 -9.31 17.62 30.48
N THR A 706 -10.21 16.68 30.77
CA THR A 706 -10.82 16.52 32.09
C THR A 706 -10.62 15.11 32.63
N ILE A 707 -10.13 15.02 33.86
CA ILE A 707 -10.04 13.78 34.60
C ILE A 707 -11.03 13.85 35.77
N ASP A 708 -12.06 13.02 35.74
CA ASP A 708 -13.03 12.86 36.82
C ASP A 708 -12.62 11.66 37.68
N LEU A 709 -12.08 11.93 38.87
CA LEU A 709 -11.66 10.88 39.82
C LEU A 709 -12.82 10.37 40.69
N GLY A 710 -14.06 10.80 40.38
CA GLY A 710 -15.29 10.46 41.06
C GLY A 710 -15.53 11.29 42.32
N SER A 711 -16.80 11.50 42.68
CA SER A 711 -17.17 12.24 43.90
C SER A 711 -17.59 11.30 45.05
N ASP A 712 -17.11 11.54 46.27
CA ASP A 712 -17.76 11.08 47.53
C ASP A 712 -18.48 12.25 48.26
N GLY A 713 -18.59 13.39 47.59
CA GLY A 713 -19.09 14.68 48.09
C GLY A 713 -18.32 15.84 47.44
N ASN A 714 -18.85 17.07 47.54
CA ASN A 714 -18.47 18.29 46.79
C ASN A 714 -17.01 18.80 46.86
N SER A 715 -16.03 18.00 47.29
CA SER A 715 -14.64 18.44 47.47
C SER A 715 -13.60 17.31 47.56
N SER A 716 -13.90 16.08 47.14
CA SER A 716 -12.92 15.00 47.19
C SER A 716 -12.81 14.30 45.83
N LEU A 717 -11.55 14.12 45.41
CA LEU A 717 -11.11 13.45 44.20
C LEU A 717 -11.27 11.93 44.38
N GLY A 718 -12.46 11.45 44.72
CA GLY A 718 -12.73 10.03 44.97
C GLY A 718 -11.89 9.41 46.10
N GLY A 719 -11.45 10.23 47.07
CA GLY A 719 -10.54 9.83 48.13
C GLY A 719 -9.04 9.84 47.75
N PHE A 720 -8.69 10.18 46.52
CA PHE A 720 -7.30 10.40 46.11
C PHE A 720 -6.77 11.74 46.63
N SER A 721 -5.49 11.78 46.98
CA SER A 721 -4.77 12.98 47.38
C SER A 721 -3.51 13.15 46.54
N LYS A 722 -3.29 14.36 46.02
CA LYS A 722 -2.06 14.73 45.31
C LYS A 722 -0.85 14.58 46.23
N THR A 723 0.24 14.02 45.71
CA THR A 723 1.51 13.85 46.42
C THR A 723 2.61 14.68 45.80
N THR A 724 3.83 14.58 46.34
CA THR A 724 5.05 15.15 45.73
C THR A 724 5.82 14.14 44.88
N GLU A 725 5.29 12.93 44.71
CA GLU A 725 5.92 11.89 43.90
C GLU A 725 5.65 12.18 42.42
N THR A 726 6.72 12.20 41.62
CA THR A 726 6.65 12.44 40.18
C THR A 726 7.42 11.37 39.41
N THR A 727 7.07 11.19 38.14
CA THR A 727 7.77 10.32 37.18
C THR A 727 7.66 10.90 35.77
N THR A 728 8.50 10.45 34.85
CA THR A 728 8.35 10.75 33.42
C THR A 728 8.01 9.49 32.63
N ARG A 729 7.32 9.66 31.50
CA ARG A 729 6.97 8.58 30.57
C ARG A 729 6.66 9.17 29.20
N THR A 730 6.95 8.43 28.14
CA THR A 730 6.47 8.75 26.78
C THR A 730 5.01 8.33 26.62
N ALA A 731 4.19 9.24 26.10
CA ALA A 731 2.80 9.01 25.73
C ALA A 731 2.68 8.62 24.24
N LEU A 732 1.47 8.35 23.73
CA LEU A 732 1.24 7.95 22.34
C LEU A 732 1.56 9.06 21.33
N ASP A 733 1.63 10.33 21.75
CA ASP A 733 2.14 11.45 20.93
C ASP A 733 3.66 11.40 20.69
N GLY A 734 4.36 10.41 21.25
CA GLY A 734 5.81 10.25 21.14
C GLY A 734 6.63 11.22 21.98
N SER A 735 5.99 12.08 22.79
CA SER A 735 6.65 13.06 23.65
C SER A 735 6.79 12.54 25.08
N GLU A 736 7.85 12.96 25.78
CA GLU A 736 8.01 12.68 27.21
C GLU A 736 7.17 13.66 28.03
N HIS A 737 6.31 13.12 28.89
CA HIS A 737 5.46 13.87 29.81
C HIS A 737 5.91 13.65 31.25
N THR A 738 5.63 14.64 32.11
CA THR A 738 5.88 14.56 33.56
C THR A 738 4.57 14.37 34.29
N TYR A 739 4.48 13.35 35.14
CA TYR A 739 3.28 12.98 35.85
C TYR A 739 3.45 13.16 37.35
N THR A 740 2.44 13.69 38.03
CA THR A 740 2.34 13.73 39.49
C THR A 740 1.39 12.65 40.01
N ALA A 741 1.77 11.93 41.07
CA ALA A 741 0.95 10.88 41.66
C ALA A 741 -0.18 11.42 42.57
N TYR A 742 -1.36 10.85 42.39
CA TYR A 742 -2.55 10.97 43.22
C TYR A 742 -2.83 9.59 43.83
N THR A 743 -2.95 9.49 45.16
CA THR A 743 -3.11 8.19 45.84
C THR A 743 -4.04 8.27 47.04
N ASN A 744 -4.68 7.15 47.37
CA ASN A 744 -5.38 6.93 48.63
C ASN A 744 -4.70 5.87 49.53
N GLY A 745 -3.49 5.43 49.14
CA GLY A 745 -2.71 4.37 49.79
C GLY A 745 -2.94 2.96 49.24
N ALA A 746 -4.11 2.68 48.64
CA ALA A 746 -4.42 1.39 48.02
C ALA A 746 -4.24 1.40 46.50
N ALA A 747 -4.53 2.53 45.86
CA ALA A 747 -4.39 2.73 44.42
C ALA A 747 -3.61 4.02 44.12
N LYS A 748 -3.05 4.12 42.92
CA LYS A 748 -2.27 5.28 42.47
C LYS A 748 -2.63 5.67 41.03
N VAL A 749 -2.83 6.97 40.79
CA VAL A 749 -3.00 7.53 39.45
C VAL A 749 -1.91 8.57 39.22
N TYR A 750 -1.09 8.38 38.19
CA TYR A 750 -0.11 9.36 37.73
C TYR A 750 -0.78 10.23 36.67
N ILE A 751 -0.98 11.51 36.97
CA ILE A 751 -1.65 12.45 36.07
C ILE A 751 -0.60 13.42 35.52
N ASP A 752 -0.62 13.62 34.20
CA ASP A 752 0.20 14.60 33.51
C ASP A 752 0.07 15.99 34.12
N ASP A 753 1.19 16.64 34.39
CA ASP A 753 1.25 17.98 34.97
C ASP A 753 0.63 19.06 34.08
N SER A 754 0.44 18.77 32.79
CA SER A 754 -0.23 19.63 31.81
C SER A 754 -1.75 19.65 31.97
N VAL A 755 -2.35 18.61 32.57
CA VAL A 755 -3.79 18.54 32.82
C VAL A 755 -4.15 19.41 34.03
N THR A 756 -5.06 20.37 33.82
CA THR A 756 -5.45 21.32 34.86
C THR A 756 -6.85 21.09 35.43
N ASN A 757 -7.72 20.39 34.70
CA ASN A 757 -9.10 20.14 35.11
C ASN A 757 -9.26 18.73 35.70
N ILE A 758 -8.95 18.60 36.99
CA ILE A 758 -9.07 17.34 37.74
C ILE A 758 -10.20 17.54 38.77
N ILE A 759 -11.27 16.75 38.65
CA ILE A 759 -12.51 16.92 39.42
C ILE A 759 -12.84 15.74 40.33
#